data_AF-A0A7X3GIH0-F1
#
_entry.id   AF-A0A7X3GIH0-F1
#
_cell.length_a   1.000
_cell.length_b   1.000
_cell.length_c   1.000
_cell.angle_alpha   90.00
_cell.angle_beta   90.00
_cell.angle_gamma   90.00
#
_symmetry.space_group_name_H-M   'P 1'
#
loop_
_entity.id
_entity.type
_entity.pdbx_description
1 polymer ?
#
loop_
_entity_poly.entity_id
_entity_poly.type
_entity_poly.pdbx_seq_one_letter_code
_entity_poly.pdbx_strand_id
1 'polypeptide(L)'
;MLNVVTLSKGANAPLSSGGAITVELQWATASVLDVSCFMVNAEGKVPSDAYMIFYNQVTDPEQSVRLQASDTNRTVFTMNLDAISPLVHKCFLTATLDGDETFHSVKGLSVTAKSPTGEVKYQIDDAMDEKALVFVEIYRHQGSFKIRAIGRGFNGGLKPLAESFGVQVEEEEQPFVSSEPLKPVEPPASLLPASNPHAISVDTLITAFKRAGLEAENPAELKPSEFGDTRKDGKRIYVPSLGEDNGGRVFEFGTVEDLQFAKHHYDHLGKMGFFSHTYARGLLLLQMNGAMGHGEFAKYKAVMNGLIEGDHANVEEQYHNEEQAAAIEQMVQDKIVNLASSLESETARVTEESIEEPRRGRSTEQNNFCINCGSSLVPNSKFCSNCGTPVAVPEGAATTDQAEISAEIPTKAPAEAPAKPDAEAEGNSSMASATFQLLGRTLSFSEDMVEYNKLRRMFSTYASKSRTDFVAYYHTYVKSFDDLFDKAFPTFIESVIASLKFGVSVLMKYDVDDVDFDRLASFAAENLDMQAYIAPFVEAAEKIEEYAENLSSYRELSRAGRSRWQGGGFGLAGAIKGALTAGMLNMGTGMVRGIGDSLTNAGDRAKIASMKKEIFTDHRTLALLTEGVHECCFGVFFSVWQILEDEGRIPVIEFDTERLNARANNLVEHYANDKSLYNKAVDALCECIRHYPYSVSYYTNLYAIARGSRQEALKAAKYFGLESEYREGIVDLDRSRLANIKAMPDDTLEQIAVKRQKLDGLRKDNPDLDVNALQSSLGEKKNLLTQQIKQQASVAAGLEQVDAIRKPIDEAIRNRNLELVWAEIGNGNVYAEYALEKHYKDTVCYNSIENYNVSEMESLLSDVQKRANSGHIYAQYLIADMEYAMYGRDRRNSSKEKAAASVVIEMAAKGNISAIAMQGFWGSQGYNNATPTKSSAIALLEKAASRQQPTALAWLGSFYRSGDHGLSIDKEKAEMMLKLAAAYGQPYGIKELEKFNSGSTSSTCFITTAVCSSLGRADDGYELTAFRAFRDNWLSKQADGERLIQEYYSVAPVIVDRIRAEANGESIYHRIWDEYLDECLQAIEDGNNERCKEIYCGMVHDLKVRYL
;
A
#
# COMPACT_ATOMS: atom_id res chain seq x y z
N MET A 1 -42.44 62.00 -31.71
CA MET A 1 -42.61 60.54 -31.80
C MET A 1 -41.47 59.92 -31.02
N LEU A 2 -41.76 59.16 -29.96
CA LEU A 2 -40.74 58.35 -29.29
C LEU A 2 -40.28 57.26 -30.27
N ASN A 3 -38.97 57.05 -30.38
CA ASN A 3 -38.42 56.04 -31.30
C ASN A 3 -38.71 54.64 -30.73
N VAL A 4 -39.42 53.79 -31.48
CA VAL A 4 -39.76 52.41 -31.05
C VAL A 4 -38.89 51.43 -31.82
N VAL A 5 -38.10 50.64 -31.10
CA VAL A 5 -37.20 49.64 -31.68
C VAL A 5 -37.71 48.24 -31.31
N THR A 6 -38.09 47.45 -32.32
CA THR A 6 -38.49 46.05 -32.12
C THR A 6 -37.30 45.13 -32.32
N LEU A 7 -37.02 44.28 -31.33
CA LEU A 7 -35.94 43.29 -31.38
C LEU A 7 -36.46 41.93 -31.85
N SER A 8 -35.63 41.22 -32.61
CA SER A 8 -35.73 39.77 -32.78
C SER A 8 -34.83 39.05 -31.77
N LYS A 9 -35.05 37.75 -31.54
CA LYS A 9 -34.22 36.93 -30.64
C LYS A 9 -32.73 37.07 -30.96
N GLY A 10 -31.91 37.35 -29.96
CA GLY A 10 -30.47 37.61 -30.07
C GLY A 10 -30.09 39.06 -30.45
N ALA A 11 -31.02 39.85 -30.99
CA ALA A 11 -30.77 41.25 -31.33
C ALA A 11 -30.64 42.12 -30.08
N ASN A 12 -29.95 43.25 -30.21
CA ASN A 12 -29.74 44.19 -29.11
C ASN A 12 -29.90 45.64 -29.56
N ALA A 13 -30.29 46.50 -28.63
CA ALA A 13 -30.42 47.95 -28.83
C ALA A 13 -29.82 48.70 -27.65
N PRO A 14 -29.33 49.94 -27.86
CA PRO A 14 -28.96 50.82 -26.76
C PRO A 14 -30.20 51.19 -25.94
N LEU A 15 -30.05 51.16 -24.62
CA LEU A 15 -30.91 51.91 -23.70
C LEU A 15 -30.14 53.23 -23.47
N SER A 16 -30.80 54.39 -23.55
CA SER A 16 -30.13 55.72 -23.55
C SER A 16 -28.98 55.88 -22.56
N SER A 17 -28.07 56.81 -22.84
CA SER A 17 -26.94 57.17 -21.97
C SER A 17 -27.42 57.75 -20.62
N GLY A 18 -27.71 56.87 -19.67
CA GLY A 18 -28.03 57.16 -18.27
C GLY A 18 -29.50 57.49 -17.98
N GLY A 19 -29.92 57.27 -16.73
CA GLY A 19 -31.23 57.60 -16.20
C GLY A 19 -32.15 56.40 -15.85
N ALA A 20 -33.31 56.73 -15.29
CA ALA A 20 -34.34 55.76 -14.93
C ALA A 20 -35.10 55.25 -16.17
N ILE A 21 -35.22 53.93 -16.27
CA ILE A 21 -36.03 53.24 -17.28
C ILE A 21 -37.12 52.40 -16.60
N THR A 22 -38.15 52.08 -17.36
CA THR A 22 -39.21 51.16 -16.95
C THR A 22 -39.19 49.94 -17.85
N VAL A 23 -39.05 48.74 -17.28
CA VAL A 23 -39.10 47.47 -18.01
C VAL A 23 -40.39 46.76 -17.68
N GLU A 24 -41.23 46.56 -18.68
CA GLU A 24 -42.57 46.05 -18.56
C GLU A 24 -42.71 44.72 -19.30
N LEU A 25 -43.07 43.65 -18.59
CA LEU A 25 -43.39 42.33 -19.11
C LEU A 25 -44.92 42.17 -19.15
N GLN A 26 -45.45 41.65 -20.25
CA GLN A 26 -46.89 41.45 -20.47
C GLN A 26 -47.18 40.12 -21.16
N TRP A 27 -48.33 39.53 -20.84
CA TRP A 27 -48.89 38.34 -21.50
C TRP A 27 -50.42 38.40 -21.56
N ALA A 28 -51.03 37.61 -22.45
CA ALA A 28 -52.46 37.68 -22.77
C ALA A 28 -53.30 36.54 -22.19
N THR A 29 -52.68 35.48 -21.68
CA THR A 29 -53.39 34.33 -21.07
C THR A 29 -53.62 34.54 -19.57
N ALA A 30 -54.49 33.74 -18.95
CA ALA A 30 -54.76 33.80 -17.50
C ALA A 30 -53.69 33.08 -16.65
N SER A 31 -52.59 32.64 -17.25
CA SER A 31 -51.48 31.97 -16.57
C SER A 31 -50.81 32.91 -15.59
N VAL A 32 -50.49 32.42 -14.40
CA VAL A 32 -49.80 33.19 -13.36
C VAL A 32 -48.29 33.02 -13.57
N LEU A 33 -47.59 34.12 -13.84
CA LEU A 33 -46.14 34.13 -14.02
C LEU A 33 -45.44 34.79 -12.84
N ASP A 34 -44.46 34.10 -12.28
CA ASP A 34 -43.55 34.67 -11.29
C ASP A 34 -42.35 35.29 -12.00
N VAL A 35 -42.39 36.62 -12.12
CA VAL A 35 -41.37 37.40 -12.83
C VAL A 35 -40.30 37.88 -11.85
N SER A 36 -39.04 37.64 -12.19
CA SER A 36 -37.87 37.99 -11.39
C SER A 36 -36.82 38.75 -12.19
N CYS A 37 -35.98 39.52 -11.50
CA CYS A 37 -34.79 40.16 -12.05
C CYS A 37 -33.53 39.68 -11.31
N PHE A 38 -32.60 39.05 -12.03
CA PHE A 38 -31.31 38.61 -11.47
C PHE A 38 -30.22 39.61 -11.85
N MET A 39 -29.63 40.30 -10.86
CA MET A 39 -28.52 41.23 -11.05
C MET A 39 -27.19 40.52 -10.79
N VAL A 40 -26.42 40.28 -11.83
CA VAL A 40 -25.24 39.41 -11.78
C VAL A 40 -23.93 40.12 -12.10
N ASN A 41 -22.85 39.64 -11.50
CA ASN A 41 -21.48 40.10 -11.71
C ASN A 41 -20.88 39.60 -13.03
N ALA A 42 -19.57 39.82 -13.23
CA ALA A 42 -18.85 39.44 -14.45
C ALA A 42 -18.81 37.91 -14.66
N GLU A 43 -18.88 37.15 -13.58
CA GLU A 43 -18.92 35.68 -13.55
C GLU A 43 -20.33 35.14 -13.87
N GLY A 44 -21.34 36.02 -13.99
CA GLY A 44 -22.72 35.65 -14.28
C GLY A 44 -23.50 35.14 -13.07
N LYS A 45 -23.03 35.45 -11.85
CA LYS A 45 -23.69 35.09 -10.58
C LYS A 45 -24.18 36.33 -9.84
N VAL A 46 -25.25 36.21 -9.06
CA VAL A 46 -25.67 37.30 -8.18
C VAL A 46 -24.60 37.55 -7.10
N PRO A 47 -24.28 38.81 -6.74
CA PRO A 47 -23.33 39.08 -5.65
C PRO A 47 -23.80 38.54 -4.29
N SER A 48 -25.12 38.46 -4.07
CA SER A 48 -25.81 37.81 -2.96
C SER A 48 -27.28 37.61 -3.33
N ASP A 49 -28.04 36.82 -2.56
CA ASP A 49 -29.48 36.59 -2.82
C ASP A 49 -30.29 37.89 -2.85
N ALA A 50 -29.83 38.93 -2.14
CA ALA A 50 -30.47 40.25 -2.17
C ALA A 50 -30.49 40.94 -3.55
N TYR A 51 -29.70 40.44 -4.51
CA TYR A 51 -29.66 40.91 -5.90
C TYR A 51 -30.57 40.11 -6.85
N MET A 52 -31.41 39.23 -6.31
CA MET A 52 -32.57 38.65 -6.99
C MET A 52 -33.84 39.42 -6.57
N ILE A 53 -34.41 40.20 -7.49
CA ILE A 53 -35.60 41.02 -7.23
C ILE A 53 -36.86 40.27 -7.71
N PHE A 54 -37.79 40.03 -6.80
CA PHE A 54 -39.05 39.33 -7.03
C PHE A 54 -40.10 39.79 -5.99
N TYR A 55 -41.28 39.16 -5.93
CA TYR A 55 -42.39 39.66 -5.09
C TYR A 55 -42.07 39.73 -3.58
N ASN A 56 -41.22 38.83 -3.04
CA ASN A 56 -40.79 38.89 -1.63
C ASN A 56 -39.54 39.76 -1.39
N GLN A 57 -38.78 40.08 -2.45
CA GLN A 57 -37.61 40.95 -2.41
C GLN A 57 -37.75 42.03 -3.49
N VAL A 58 -38.51 43.08 -3.19
CA VAL A 58 -38.97 44.03 -4.22
C VAL A 58 -37.91 45.04 -4.70
N THR A 59 -36.70 45.04 -4.14
CA THR A 59 -35.60 45.91 -4.57
C THR A 59 -34.23 45.32 -4.21
N ASP A 60 -33.19 45.70 -4.95
CA ASP A 60 -31.77 45.44 -4.62
C ASP A 60 -31.26 46.31 -3.44
N PRO A 61 -30.12 45.96 -2.81
CA PRO A 61 -29.57 46.70 -1.68
C PRO A 61 -29.33 48.19 -1.96
N GLU A 62 -28.92 48.53 -3.18
CA GLU A 62 -28.66 49.91 -3.62
C GLU A 62 -29.91 50.64 -4.12
N GLN A 63 -31.08 49.98 -4.10
CA GLN A 63 -32.36 50.51 -4.58
C GLN A 63 -32.32 50.99 -6.04
N SER A 64 -31.41 50.43 -6.84
CA SER A 64 -31.22 50.76 -8.25
C SER A 64 -32.23 50.05 -9.16
N VAL A 65 -32.79 48.91 -8.75
CA VAL A 65 -33.79 48.13 -9.46
C VAL A 65 -34.93 47.80 -8.50
N ARG A 66 -36.15 48.19 -8.85
CA ARG A 66 -37.34 47.98 -8.03
C ARG A 66 -38.47 47.34 -8.82
N LEU A 67 -39.06 46.29 -8.27
CA LEU A 67 -40.35 45.75 -8.71
C LEU A 67 -41.46 46.76 -8.30
N GLN A 68 -42.04 47.44 -9.28
CA GLN A 68 -43.01 48.51 -9.05
C GLN A 68 -44.46 48.00 -8.99
N ALA A 69 -44.81 47.06 -9.86
CA ALA A 69 -46.14 46.47 -9.93
C ALA A 69 -46.05 45.06 -10.51
N SER A 70 -46.85 44.13 -9.97
CA SER A 70 -47.06 42.80 -10.54
C SER A 70 -48.56 42.49 -10.45
N ASP A 71 -49.24 42.62 -11.59
CA ASP A 71 -50.65 42.33 -11.79
C ASP A 71 -50.80 40.95 -12.47
N THR A 72 -52.03 40.45 -12.62
CA THR A 72 -52.33 39.11 -13.16
C THR A 72 -51.69 38.79 -14.53
N ASN A 73 -51.47 39.81 -15.36
CA ASN A 73 -51.02 39.68 -16.75
C ASN A 73 -49.82 40.58 -17.10
N ARG A 74 -49.21 41.20 -16.08
CA ARG A 74 -48.27 42.30 -16.29
C ARG A 74 -47.34 42.49 -15.09
N THR A 75 -46.04 42.60 -15.33
CA THR A 75 -45.06 42.97 -14.31
C THR A 75 -44.18 44.13 -14.76
N VAL A 76 -43.92 45.08 -13.87
CA VAL A 76 -43.19 46.32 -14.15
C VAL A 76 -42.04 46.51 -13.17
N PHE A 77 -40.82 46.65 -13.71
CA PHE A 77 -39.62 47.06 -12.96
C PHE A 77 -39.23 48.49 -13.32
N THR A 78 -38.84 49.28 -12.32
CA THR A 78 -38.13 50.54 -12.54
C THR A 78 -36.65 50.34 -12.25
N MET A 79 -35.78 50.77 -13.17
CA MET A 79 -34.32 50.61 -13.05
C MET A 79 -33.63 51.96 -13.24
N ASN A 80 -32.92 52.43 -12.23
CA ASN A 80 -32.02 53.58 -12.33
C ASN A 80 -30.63 53.10 -12.75
N LEU A 81 -30.36 53.14 -14.05
CA LEU A 81 -29.16 52.56 -14.64
C LEU A 81 -27.85 53.19 -14.13
N ASP A 82 -27.89 54.47 -13.72
CA ASP A 82 -26.72 55.18 -13.18
C ASP A 82 -26.40 54.78 -11.74
N ALA A 83 -27.40 54.27 -11.01
CA ALA A 83 -27.26 53.82 -9.62
C ALA A 83 -26.93 52.33 -9.51
N ILE A 84 -26.94 51.57 -10.62
CA ILE A 84 -26.57 50.16 -10.61
C ILE A 84 -25.09 50.04 -10.23
N SER A 85 -24.84 49.31 -9.14
CA SER A 85 -23.51 49.05 -8.58
C SER A 85 -22.51 48.57 -9.66
N PRO A 86 -21.25 49.04 -9.66
CA PRO A 86 -20.22 48.52 -10.57
C PRO A 86 -19.96 47.02 -10.44
N LEU A 87 -20.36 46.41 -9.31
CA LEU A 87 -20.30 44.97 -9.09
C LEU A 87 -21.29 44.19 -9.96
N VAL A 88 -22.34 44.85 -10.46
CA VAL A 88 -23.37 44.26 -11.33
C VAL A 88 -23.04 44.57 -12.79
N HIS A 89 -22.76 43.50 -13.53
CA HIS A 89 -22.41 43.58 -14.94
C HIS A 89 -23.62 43.39 -15.87
N LYS A 90 -24.60 42.57 -15.45
CA LYS A 90 -25.84 42.32 -16.20
C LYS A 90 -27.06 42.17 -15.29
N CYS A 91 -28.24 42.50 -15.81
CA CYS A 91 -29.54 42.24 -15.20
C CYS A 91 -30.37 41.36 -16.15
N PHE A 92 -30.79 40.19 -15.70
CA PHE A 92 -31.63 39.27 -16.47
C PHE A 92 -33.08 39.35 -16.00
N LEU A 93 -34.02 39.58 -16.93
CA LEU A 93 -35.45 39.55 -16.65
C LEU A 93 -36.00 38.18 -17.04
N THR A 94 -36.61 37.49 -16.09
CA THR A 94 -37.03 36.10 -16.22
C THR A 94 -38.45 35.89 -15.72
N ALA A 95 -39.11 34.82 -16.14
CA ALA A 95 -40.37 34.37 -15.53
C ALA A 95 -40.39 32.86 -15.36
N THR A 96 -41.14 32.40 -14.37
CA THR A 96 -41.40 30.98 -14.09
C THR A 96 -42.90 30.70 -14.01
N LEU A 97 -43.26 29.45 -14.31
CA LEU A 97 -44.63 28.93 -14.20
C LEU A 97 -44.67 27.84 -13.14
N ASP A 98 -45.68 27.91 -12.28
CA ASP A 98 -46.00 26.88 -11.30
C ASP A 98 -47.09 25.93 -11.79
N GLY A 99 -47.08 24.67 -11.30
CA GLY A 99 -48.04 23.63 -11.70
C GLY A 99 -47.70 22.94 -13.03
N ASP A 100 -48.70 22.37 -13.70
CA ASP A 100 -48.51 21.55 -14.91
C ASP A 100 -48.38 22.34 -16.23
N GLU A 101 -48.65 23.66 -16.23
CA GLU A 101 -48.57 24.52 -17.43
C GLU A 101 -47.12 24.76 -17.91
N THR A 102 -46.92 24.99 -19.21
CA THR A 102 -45.60 25.30 -19.81
C THR A 102 -45.65 26.61 -20.58
N PHE A 103 -44.50 27.22 -20.88
CA PHE A 103 -44.48 28.48 -21.63
C PHE A 103 -45.06 28.37 -23.05
N HIS A 104 -45.24 27.15 -23.58
CA HIS A 104 -45.96 26.89 -24.83
C HIS A 104 -47.43 27.34 -24.77
N SER A 105 -48.09 27.20 -23.61
CA SER A 105 -49.51 27.57 -23.43
C SER A 105 -49.70 29.09 -23.25
N VAL A 106 -48.65 29.82 -22.87
CA VAL A 106 -48.69 31.27 -22.62
C VAL A 106 -48.58 32.05 -23.92
N LYS A 107 -49.58 32.90 -24.21
CA LYS A 107 -49.64 33.69 -25.46
C LYS A 107 -49.45 35.17 -25.19
N GLY A 108 -48.94 35.88 -26.19
CA GLY A 108 -48.75 37.34 -26.14
C GLY A 108 -47.59 37.80 -25.25
N LEU A 109 -46.59 36.94 -25.02
CA LEU A 109 -45.41 37.27 -24.23
C LEU A 109 -44.63 38.41 -24.88
N SER A 110 -44.46 39.50 -24.15
CA SER A 110 -43.61 40.60 -24.60
C SER A 110 -42.94 41.31 -23.44
N VAL A 111 -41.77 41.88 -23.73
CA VAL A 111 -41.05 42.79 -22.82
C VAL A 111 -40.82 44.12 -23.54
N THR A 112 -41.14 45.21 -22.87
CA THR A 112 -40.99 46.58 -23.36
C THR A 112 -40.18 47.41 -22.36
N ALA A 113 -38.98 47.84 -22.75
CA ALA A 113 -38.16 48.77 -21.97
C ALA A 113 -38.39 50.21 -22.47
N LYS A 114 -38.94 51.06 -21.62
CA LYS A 114 -39.25 52.46 -21.89
C LYS A 114 -38.19 53.35 -21.24
N SER A 115 -37.59 54.20 -22.06
CA SER A 115 -36.65 55.24 -21.62
C SER A 115 -37.15 56.62 -22.04
N PRO A 116 -36.60 57.72 -21.50
CA PRO A 116 -36.95 59.08 -21.96
C PRO A 116 -36.70 59.32 -23.46
N THR A 117 -35.86 58.50 -24.10
CA THR A 117 -35.43 58.68 -25.49
C THR A 117 -36.16 57.77 -26.50
N GLY A 118 -36.90 56.77 -26.03
CA GLY A 118 -37.56 55.78 -26.88
C GLY A 118 -37.91 54.49 -26.14
N GLU A 119 -38.59 53.59 -26.86
CA GLU A 119 -39.05 52.30 -26.36
C GLU A 119 -38.38 51.16 -27.12
N VAL A 120 -37.94 50.12 -26.42
CA VAL A 120 -37.42 48.88 -27.01
C VAL A 120 -38.36 47.74 -26.66
N LYS A 121 -38.89 47.05 -27.69
CA LYS A 121 -39.86 45.96 -27.52
C LYS A 121 -39.34 44.65 -28.08
N TYR A 122 -39.52 43.56 -27.34
CA TYR A 122 -39.28 42.20 -27.81
C TYR A 122 -40.53 41.35 -27.57
N GLN A 123 -41.03 40.71 -28.63
CA GLN A 123 -42.16 39.78 -28.57
C GLN A 123 -41.63 38.34 -28.71
N ILE A 124 -42.12 37.45 -27.86
CA ILE A 124 -41.71 36.05 -27.79
C ILE A 124 -42.89 35.19 -28.24
N ASP A 125 -42.77 34.63 -29.45
CA ASP A 125 -43.80 33.77 -30.04
C ASP A 125 -43.29 32.32 -30.22
N ASP A 126 -42.03 32.03 -29.84
CA ASP A 126 -41.31 30.78 -30.07
C ASP A 126 -41.02 29.95 -28.80
N ALA A 127 -41.66 30.26 -27.66
CA ALA A 127 -41.50 29.49 -26.43
C ALA A 127 -42.08 28.06 -26.56
N MET A 128 -41.41 27.08 -25.95
CA MET A 128 -41.75 25.66 -26.02
C MET A 128 -42.15 25.14 -24.63
N ASP A 129 -41.93 23.86 -24.35
CA ASP A 129 -42.44 23.18 -23.15
C ASP A 129 -41.65 23.49 -21.86
N GLU A 130 -40.87 24.56 -21.84
CA GLU A 130 -40.08 24.94 -20.67
C GLU A 130 -40.96 25.51 -19.54
N LYS A 131 -40.46 25.39 -18.30
CA LYS A 131 -41.12 25.87 -17.07
C LYS A 131 -40.59 27.22 -16.58
N ALA A 132 -39.50 27.70 -17.19
CA ALA A 132 -38.84 28.95 -16.88
C ALA A 132 -38.32 29.59 -18.18
N LEU A 133 -38.32 30.92 -18.27
CA LEU A 133 -37.94 31.66 -19.48
C LEU A 133 -37.15 32.93 -19.16
N VAL A 134 -36.02 33.13 -19.85
CA VAL A 134 -35.25 34.39 -19.82
C VAL A 134 -35.64 35.26 -21.00
N PHE A 135 -36.18 36.45 -20.73
CA PHE A 135 -36.72 37.36 -21.74
C PHE A 135 -35.60 38.18 -22.38
N VAL A 136 -34.89 38.94 -21.55
CA VAL A 136 -33.86 39.91 -21.97
C VAL A 136 -32.73 39.97 -20.95
N GLU A 137 -31.55 40.37 -21.43
CA GLU A 137 -30.46 40.84 -20.57
C GLU A 137 -30.23 42.34 -20.80
N ILE A 138 -30.06 43.09 -19.72
CA ILE A 138 -29.62 44.48 -19.72
C ILE A 138 -28.19 44.50 -19.20
N TYR A 139 -27.24 45.05 -19.94
CA TYR A 139 -25.82 44.96 -19.63
C TYR A 139 -25.07 46.24 -19.96
N ARG A 140 -23.97 46.47 -19.25
CA ARG A 140 -23.09 47.61 -19.50
C ARG A 140 -22.15 47.30 -20.67
N HIS A 141 -22.05 48.21 -21.63
CA HIS A 141 -21.21 48.10 -22.81
C HIS A 141 -20.58 49.46 -23.15
N GLN A 142 -19.24 49.56 -23.06
CA GLN A 142 -18.48 50.79 -23.33
C GLN A 142 -19.03 52.01 -22.56
N GLY A 143 -19.38 51.83 -21.29
CA GLY A 143 -19.85 52.90 -20.41
C GLY A 143 -21.34 53.26 -20.53
N SER A 144 -22.10 52.67 -21.46
CA SER A 144 -23.56 52.84 -21.60
C SER A 144 -24.29 51.49 -21.49
N PHE A 145 -25.60 51.49 -21.23
CA PHE A 145 -26.37 50.25 -21.13
C PHE A 145 -27.00 49.83 -22.46
N LYS A 146 -27.08 48.51 -22.67
CA LYS A 146 -27.77 47.91 -23.82
C LYS A 146 -28.72 46.83 -23.33
N ILE A 147 -29.79 46.61 -24.07
CA ILE A 147 -30.71 45.49 -23.88
C ILE A 147 -30.55 44.50 -25.03
N ARG A 148 -30.55 43.20 -24.73
CA ARG A 148 -30.53 42.12 -25.72
C ARG A 148 -31.71 41.17 -25.49
N ALA A 149 -32.39 40.82 -26.57
CA ALA A 149 -33.43 39.78 -26.60
C ALA A 149 -32.80 38.40 -26.45
N ILE A 150 -33.25 37.60 -25.47
CA ILE A 150 -32.70 36.27 -25.17
C ILE A 150 -33.66 35.16 -25.58
N GLY A 151 -34.89 35.15 -25.03
CA GLY A 151 -35.92 34.16 -25.35
C GLY A 151 -35.49 32.71 -25.12
N ARG A 152 -34.74 32.42 -24.04
CA ARG A 152 -34.19 31.09 -23.77
C ARG A 152 -34.93 30.43 -22.62
N GLY A 153 -35.52 29.26 -22.88
CA GLY A 153 -36.24 28.47 -21.89
C GLY A 153 -35.32 27.59 -21.02
N PHE A 154 -35.83 27.19 -19.86
CA PHE A 154 -35.19 26.32 -18.88
C PHE A 154 -36.18 25.24 -18.41
N ASN A 155 -35.74 23.98 -18.48
CA ASN A 155 -36.51 22.83 -17.99
C ASN A 155 -36.28 22.68 -16.48
N GLY A 156 -37.36 22.51 -15.71
CA GLY A 156 -37.33 22.28 -14.26
C GLY A 156 -37.68 23.48 -13.37
N GLY A 157 -38.13 24.61 -13.93
CA GLY A 157 -38.76 25.70 -13.17
C GLY A 157 -37.78 26.64 -12.48
N LEU A 158 -38.19 27.23 -11.34
CA LEU A 158 -37.43 28.27 -10.64
C LEU A 158 -36.10 27.79 -10.07
N LYS A 159 -36.05 26.59 -9.47
CA LYS A 159 -34.84 26.04 -8.84
C LYS A 159 -33.63 25.99 -9.78
N PRO A 160 -33.67 25.29 -10.94
CA PRO A 160 -32.53 25.26 -11.85
C PRO A 160 -32.22 26.63 -12.49
N LEU A 161 -33.23 27.50 -12.65
CA LEU A 161 -33.00 28.86 -13.13
C LEU A 161 -32.23 29.71 -12.10
N ALA A 162 -32.66 29.70 -10.84
CA ALA A 162 -32.06 30.43 -9.72
C ALA A 162 -30.62 29.94 -9.44
N GLU A 163 -30.41 28.62 -9.41
CA GLU A 163 -29.10 27.99 -9.24
C GLU A 163 -28.14 28.38 -10.40
N SER A 164 -28.67 28.53 -11.62
CA SER A 164 -27.87 28.97 -12.78
C SER A 164 -27.27 30.38 -12.56
N PHE A 165 -27.97 31.25 -11.81
CA PHE A 165 -27.49 32.56 -11.40
C PHE A 165 -26.86 32.59 -10.00
N GLY A 166 -26.73 31.44 -9.33
CA GLY A 166 -26.03 31.31 -8.05
C GLY A 166 -26.88 31.55 -6.80
N VAL A 167 -28.21 31.54 -6.94
CA VAL A 167 -29.15 31.60 -5.81
C VAL A 167 -29.55 30.18 -5.41
N GLN A 168 -29.56 29.88 -4.10
CA GLN A 168 -30.08 28.62 -3.58
C GLN A 168 -31.58 28.76 -3.25
N VAL A 169 -32.40 27.79 -3.66
CA VAL A 169 -33.85 27.78 -3.38
C VAL A 169 -34.15 26.62 -2.43
N GLU A 170 -34.57 26.94 -1.21
CA GLU A 170 -35.10 25.95 -0.25
C GLU A 170 -36.54 25.55 -0.65
N GLU A 171 -36.90 24.28 -0.49
CA GLU A 171 -38.25 23.78 -0.84
C GLU A 171 -39.20 23.92 0.36
N GLU A 172 -40.29 24.68 0.23
CA GLU A 172 -41.38 24.71 1.22
C GLU A 172 -42.32 23.50 1.05
N GLU A 173 -42.59 22.80 2.16
CA GLU A 173 -43.53 21.67 2.22
C GLU A 173 -44.97 22.13 1.99
N GLN A 174 -45.64 21.61 0.93
CA GLN A 174 -47.09 21.76 0.78
C GLN A 174 -47.87 20.59 1.40
N PRO A 175 -49.06 20.84 1.98
CA PRO A 175 -49.83 19.82 2.70
C PRO A 175 -50.57 18.89 1.73
N PHE A 176 -50.44 17.58 1.93
CA PHE A 176 -51.13 16.58 1.11
C PHE A 176 -52.66 16.58 1.35
N VAL A 177 -53.41 16.73 0.26
CA VAL A 177 -54.85 16.44 0.17
C VAL A 177 -55.03 14.98 -0.23
N SER A 178 -55.93 14.28 0.46
CA SER A 178 -56.23 12.84 0.32
C SER A 178 -56.86 12.46 -1.02
N SER A 179 -56.37 11.38 -1.64
CA SER A 179 -57.08 10.62 -2.68
C SER A 179 -57.11 9.13 -2.34
N GLU A 180 -58.31 8.54 -2.34
CA GLU A 180 -58.61 7.12 -2.05
C GLU A 180 -58.01 6.12 -3.06
N PRO A 181 -57.86 4.82 -2.69
CA PRO A 181 -57.11 3.82 -3.45
C PRO A 181 -57.97 3.08 -4.50
N LEU A 182 -57.40 2.86 -5.70
CA LEU A 182 -57.92 1.89 -6.68
C LEU A 182 -57.22 0.53 -6.53
N LYS A 183 -58.02 -0.55 -6.57
CA LYS A 183 -57.62 -1.95 -6.35
C LYS A 183 -56.69 -2.52 -7.44
N PRO A 184 -55.82 -3.51 -7.11
CA PRO A 184 -54.90 -4.13 -8.04
C PRO A 184 -55.52 -5.30 -8.83
N VAL A 185 -55.01 -5.53 -10.05
CA VAL A 185 -55.24 -6.74 -10.85
C VAL A 185 -53.93 -7.54 -10.92
N GLU A 186 -53.97 -8.79 -10.47
CA GLU A 186 -52.87 -9.76 -10.44
C GLU A 186 -52.63 -10.48 -11.78
N PRO A 187 -51.36 -10.81 -12.10
CA PRO A 187 -50.99 -11.98 -12.89
C PRO A 187 -50.18 -13.02 -12.06
N PRO A 188 -50.03 -14.26 -12.58
CA PRO A 188 -50.18 -15.49 -11.79
C PRO A 188 -48.88 -16.04 -11.20
N ALA A 189 -49.03 -16.70 -10.05
CA ALA A 189 -47.98 -17.37 -9.31
C ALA A 189 -47.47 -18.66 -9.99
N SER A 190 -46.16 -18.88 -9.93
CA SER A 190 -45.59 -20.22 -9.78
C SER A 190 -44.21 -20.19 -9.10
N LEU A 191 -44.24 -20.63 -7.85
CA LEU A 191 -43.30 -21.51 -7.14
C LEU A 191 -41.87 -21.02 -6.79
N LEU A 192 -41.76 -20.66 -5.50
CA LEU A 192 -40.57 -20.64 -4.66
C LEU A 192 -39.83 -22.00 -4.60
N PRO A 193 -38.60 -21.97 -4.05
CA PRO A 193 -38.29 -22.78 -2.88
C PRO A 193 -38.09 -21.91 -1.63
N ALA A 194 -38.85 -22.27 -0.60
CA ALA A 194 -38.67 -22.10 0.84
C ALA A 194 -37.84 -20.91 1.37
N SER A 195 -38.57 -20.00 2.02
CA SER A 195 -38.13 -19.06 3.04
C SER A 195 -37.39 -19.73 4.20
N ASN A 196 -36.30 -19.10 4.65
CA ASN A 196 -35.76 -19.33 5.99
C ASN A 196 -36.63 -18.53 6.99
N PRO A 197 -37.32 -19.15 7.97
CA PRO A 197 -38.24 -18.45 8.89
C PRO A 197 -37.54 -17.68 10.03
N HIS A 198 -36.23 -17.50 10.00
CA HIS A 198 -35.44 -17.02 11.15
C HIS A 198 -34.57 -15.78 10.90
N ALA A 199 -34.80 -15.00 9.84
CA ALA A 199 -34.15 -13.69 9.69
C ALA A 199 -34.93 -12.62 10.47
N ILE A 200 -34.33 -12.07 11.53
CA ILE A 200 -34.89 -10.94 12.30
C ILE A 200 -34.77 -9.68 11.44
N SER A 201 -35.91 -9.09 11.06
CA SER A 201 -35.98 -7.85 10.27
C SER A 201 -36.00 -6.59 11.13
N VAL A 202 -35.73 -5.43 10.49
CA VAL A 202 -35.84 -4.10 11.14
C VAL A 202 -37.20 -3.88 11.80
N ASP A 203 -38.30 -4.21 11.10
CA ASP A 203 -39.67 -4.09 11.64
C ASP A 203 -39.93 -4.99 12.86
N THR A 204 -39.33 -6.18 12.87
CA THR A 204 -39.46 -7.11 13.99
C THR A 204 -38.78 -6.55 15.24
N LEU A 205 -37.60 -5.93 15.06
CA LEU A 205 -36.86 -5.29 16.15
C LEU A 205 -37.57 -4.03 16.68
N ILE A 206 -38.11 -3.18 15.81
CA ILE A 206 -38.90 -2.00 16.21
C ILE A 206 -40.15 -2.42 16.98
N THR A 207 -40.84 -3.47 16.53
CA THR A 207 -42.00 -4.03 17.24
C THR A 207 -41.61 -4.58 18.61
N ALA A 208 -40.44 -5.20 18.74
CA ALA A 208 -39.92 -5.69 20.01
C ALA A 208 -39.64 -4.54 20.99
N PHE A 209 -39.07 -3.42 20.53
CA PHE A 209 -38.90 -2.21 21.35
C PHE A 209 -40.24 -1.72 21.89
N LYS A 210 -41.26 -1.58 21.03
CA LYS A 210 -42.60 -1.15 21.46
C LYS A 210 -43.24 -2.11 22.46
N ARG A 211 -43.11 -3.43 22.25
CA ARG A 211 -43.63 -4.45 23.19
C ARG A 211 -42.95 -4.42 24.55
N ALA A 212 -41.66 -4.06 24.58
CA ALA A 212 -40.90 -3.86 25.81
C ALA A 212 -41.18 -2.50 26.49
N GLY A 213 -42.11 -1.70 25.94
CA GLY A 213 -42.46 -0.38 26.46
C GLY A 213 -41.42 0.70 26.17
N LEU A 214 -40.54 0.49 25.18
CA LEU A 214 -39.55 1.45 24.73
C LEU A 214 -40.09 2.32 23.59
N GLU A 215 -39.72 3.59 23.59
CA GLU A 215 -40.12 4.55 22.57
C GLU A 215 -39.41 4.27 21.24
N ALA A 216 -40.18 4.01 20.19
CA ALA A 216 -39.67 3.77 18.83
C ALA A 216 -40.75 4.16 17.81
N GLU A 217 -41.24 5.39 17.91
CA GLU A 217 -42.40 5.88 17.20
C GLU A 217 -42.11 6.31 15.77
N ASN A 218 -43.16 6.46 14.96
CA ASN A 218 -43.10 6.93 13.58
C ASN A 218 -41.97 6.28 12.73
N PRO A 219 -41.91 4.94 12.63
CA PRO A 219 -40.88 4.29 11.84
C PRO A 219 -41.01 4.72 10.37
N ALA A 220 -39.96 5.32 9.83
CA ALA A 220 -39.92 5.83 8.46
C ALA A 220 -38.72 5.24 7.71
N GLU A 221 -38.92 4.86 6.46
CA GLU A 221 -37.86 4.34 5.60
C GLU A 221 -36.73 5.35 5.43
N LEU A 222 -35.48 4.91 5.58
CA LEU A 222 -34.32 5.76 5.34
C LEU A 222 -34.15 5.97 3.83
N LYS A 223 -34.00 7.23 3.40
CA LYS A 223 -33.72 7.59 2.00
C LYS A 223 -32.41 6.94 1.53
N PRO A 224 -32.27 6.52 0.25
CA PRO A 224 -31.02 5.93 -0.26
C PRO A 224 -29.77 6.80 -0.07
N SER A 225 -29.94 8.13 -0.03
CA SER A 225 -28.87 9.10 0.26
C SER A 225 -28.39 9.09 1.72
N GLU A 226 -29.18 8.59 2.67
CA GLU A 226 -28.77 8.41 4.07
C GLU A 226 -28.07 7.04 4.21
N PHE A 227 -26.78 7.01 3.86
CA PHE A 227 -25.85 5.86 3.96
C PHE A 227 -25.86 4.82 2.81
N GLY A 228 -26.39 5.13 1.62
CA GLY A 228 -26.16 4.35 0.39
C GLY A 228 -26.77 2.93 0.34
N ASP A 229 -26.67 2.29 -0.84
CA ASP A 229 -27.27 0.99 -1.22
C ASP A 229 -26.67 -0.24 -0.51
N THR A 230 -25.82 -0.08 0.51
CA THR A 230 -25.13 -1.21 1.18
C THR A 230 -25.99 -1.89 2.24
N ARG A 231 -27.06 -1.24 2.70
CA ARG A 231 -28.03 -1.83 3.64
C ARG A 231 -29.12 -2.60 2.90
N LYS A 232 -29.59 -3.69 3.50
CA LYS A 232 -30.75 -4.45 3.01
C LYS A 232 -32.06 -3.77 3.39
N ASP A 233 -32.12 -3.20 4.59
CA ASP A 233 -33.25 -2.42 5.10
C ASP A 233 -32.76 -1.39 6.13
N GLY A 234 -33.49 -0.29 6.32
CA GLY A 234 -33.16 0.66 7.36
C GLY A 234 -34.24 1.70 7.62
N LYS A 235 -34.58 1.91 8.89
CA LYS A 235 -35.64 2.83 9.31
C LYS A 235 -35.16 3.79 10.38
N ARG A 236 -35.67 5.01 10.30
CA ARG A 236 -35.57 6.01 11.37
C ARG A 236 -36.72 5.77 12.36
N ILE A 237 -36.40 5.81 13.64
CA ILE A 237 -37.36 5.75 14.75
C ILE A 237 -37.28 7.03 15.58
N TYR A 238 -38.42 7.50 16.03
CA TYR A 238 -38.55 8.68 16.87
C TYR A 238 -38.66 8.31 18.34
N VAL A 239 -37.98 9.05 19.22
CA VAL A 239 -37.95 8.84 20.66
C VAL A 239 -38.43 10.14 21.32
N PRO A 240 -39.75 10.32 21.54
CA PRO A 240 -40.33 11.59 21.99
C PRO A 240 -39.69 12.20 23.24
N SER A 241 -39.21 11.36 24.17
CA SER A 241 -38.53 11.80 25.38
C SER A 241 -37.22 12.56 25.13
N LEU A 242 -36.64 12.46 23.94
CA LEU A 242 -35.41 13.17 23.56
C LEU A 242 -35.66 14.50 22.82
N GLY A 243 -36.90 14.86 22.48
CA GLY A 243 -37.28 16.12 21.79
C GLY A 243 -37.65 15.95 20.32
N GLU A 244 -38.26 16.97 19.72
CA GLU A 244 -39.04 16.93 18.45
C GLU A 244 -38.33 16.38 17.19
N ASP A 245 -37.00 16.24 17.20
CA ASP A 245 -36.21 15.66 16.10
C ASP A 245 -35.20 14.58 16.54
N ASN A 246 -35.31 14.10 17.78
CA ASN A 246 -34.32 13.19 18.36
C ASN A 246 -34.86 11.75 18.42
N GLY A 247 -34.03 10.83 17.95
CA GLY A 247 -34.40 9.43 17.85
C GLY A 247 -33.22 8.56 17.45
N GLY A 248 -33.49 7.47 16.74
CA GLY A 248 -32.50 6.49 16.32
C GLY A 248 -32.71 5.98 14.92
N ARG A 249 -31.78 5.14 14.48
CA ARG A 249 -31.80 4.43 13.22
C ARG A 249 -31.56 2.96 13.49
N VAL A 250 -32.33 2.12 12.82
CA VAL A 250 -32.21 0.67 12.86
C VAL A 250 -31.90 0.20 11.45
N PHE A 251 -30.83 -0.56 11.28
CA PHE A 251 -30.38 -1.06 9.98
C PHE A 251 -30.32 -2.59 9.99
N GLU A 252 -30.60 -3.19 8.84
CA GLU A 252 -30.29 -4.58 8.50
C GLU A 252 -29.34 -4.61 7.30
N PHE A 253 -28.27 -5.38 7.40
CA PHE A 253 -27.25 -5.50 6.35
C PHE A 253 -27.25 -6.91 5.74
N GLY A 254 -26.79 -7.00 4.49
CA GLY A 254 -26.56 -8.29 3.83
C GLY A 254 -25.26 -8.98 4.28
N THR A 255 -24.28 -8.20 4.75
CA THR A 255 -22.94 -8.67 5.11
C THR A 255 -22.47 -8.06 6.43
N VAL A 256 -21.49 -8.70 7.09
CA VAL A 256 -20.90 -8.20 8.34
C VAL A 256 -19.99 -7.01 8.08
N GLU A 257 -19.36 -6.99 6.90
CA GLU A 257 -18.45 -5.94 6.43
C GLU A 257 -19.18 -4.60 6.27
N ASP A 258 -20.35 -4.59 5.62
CA ASP A 258 -21.16 -3.38 5.43
C ASP A 258 -21.69 -2.83 6.77
N LEU A 259 -22.06 -3.74 7.68
CA LEU A 259 -22.48 -3.39 9.04
C LEU A 259 -21.34 -2.75 9.84
N GLN A 260 -20.12 -3.32 9.77
CA GLN A 260 -18.95 -2.78 10.47
C GLN A 260 -18.57 -1.40 9.91
N PHE A 261 -18.67 -1.19 8.60
CA PHE A 261 -18.49 0.11 7.96
C PHE A 261 -19.49 1.14 8.49
N ALA A 262 -20.77 0.81 8.55
CA ALA A 262 -21.82 1.67 9.11
C ALA A 262 -21.59 1.99 10.60
N LYS A 263 -21.26 0.97 11.39
CA LYS A 263 -20.98 1.16 12.82
C LYS A 263 -19.79 2.08 13.03
N HIS A 264 -18.71 1.88 12.28
CA HIS A 264 -17.51 2.71 12.39
C HIS A 264 -17.77 4.17 12.06
N HIS A 265 -18.57 4.45 11.02
CA HIS A 265 -18.99 5.80 10.67
C HIS A 265 -19.69 6.51 11.84
N TYR A 266 -20.69 5.86 12.45
CA TYR A 266 -21.44 6.46 13.57
C TYR A 266 -20.64 6.52 14.87
N ASP A 267 -19.72 5.58 15.12
CA ASP A 267 -18.78 5.64 16.25
C ASP A 267 -17.79 6.80 16.11
N HIS A 268 -17.35 7.07 14.88
CA HIS A 268 -16.43 8.17 14.59
C HIS A 268 -17.10 9.54 14.78
N LEU A 269 -18.35 9.69 14.30
CA LEU A 269 -19.17 10.88 14.59
C LEU A 269 -19.32 11.12 16.11
N GLY A 270 -19.55 10.05 16.87
CA GLY A 270 -19.55 10.05 18.33
C GLY A 270 -18.29 10.67 18.95
N LYS A 271 -17.11 10.31 18.43
CA LYS A 271 -15.80 10.79 18.92
C LYS A 271 -15.48 12.22 18.49
N MET A 272 -16.13 12.73 17.45
CA MET A 272 -15.99 14.11 16.95
C MET A 272 -16.91 15.12 17.67
N GLY A 273 -17.60 14.70 18.75
CA GLY A 273 -18.49 15.57 19.53
C GLY A 273 -19.95 15.56 19.07
N PHE A 274 -20.31 14.77 18.05
CA PHE A 274 -21.70 14.53 17.67
C PHE A 274 -22.22 13.34 18.47
N PHE A 275 -22.97 13.58 19.55
CA PHE A 275 -23.42 12.54 20.48
C PHE A 275 -24.18 11.41 19.74
N SER A 276 -23.61 10.21 19.70
CA SER A 276 -24.20 9.04 19.04
C SER A 276 -23.85 7.76 19.81
N HIS A 277 -24.87 6.98 20.15
CA HIS A 277 -24.73 5.64 20.69
C HIS A 277 -24.93 4.61 19.58
N THR A 278 -24.05 3.61 19.49
CA THR A 278 -24.22 2.51 18.52
C THR A 278 -24.13 1.15 19.21
N TYR A 279 -24.86 0.17 18.66
CA TYR A 279 -24.79 -1.23 19.09
C TYR A 279 -25.13 -2.14 17.92
N ALA A 280 -24.31 -3.17 17.70
CA ALA A 280 -24.52 -4.12 16.61
C ALA A 280 -24.58 -5.54 17.16
N ARG A 281 -25.49 -6.36 16.62
CA ARG A 281 -25.67 -7.77 16.99
C ARG A 281 -26.28 -8.50 15.81
N GLY A 282 -25.67 -9.62 15.39
CA GLY A 282 -26.02 -10.28 14.13
C GLY A 282 -25.72 -9.36 12.93
N LEU A 283 -26.67 -9.28 11.99
CA LEU A 283 -26.63 -8.35 10.84
C LEU A 283 -27.43 -7.06 11.07
N LEU A 284 -27.78 -6.77 12.33
CA LEU A 284 -28.53 -5.58 12.70
C LEU A 284 -27.63 -4.56 13.41
N LEU A 285 -27.84 -3.28 13.10
CA LEU A 285 -27.18 -2.15 13.75
C LEU A 285 -28.23 -1.18 14.29
N LEU A 286 -28.10 -0.84 15.57
CA LEU A 286 -28.85 0.21 16.23
C LEU A 286 -27.95 1.43 16.43
N GLN A 287 -28.42 2.59 16.00
CA GLN A 287 -27.84 3.89 16.29
C GLN A 287 -28.89 4.74 17.01
N MET A 288 -28.51 5.38 18.12
CA MET A 288 -29.38 6.28 18.88
C MET A 288 -28.68 7.62 19.10
N ASN A 289 -29.45 8.70 19.20
CA ASN A 289 -28.92 10.00 19.61
C ASN A 289 -28.21 9.86 20.98
N GLY A 290 -27.00 10.39 21.09
CA GLY A 290 -26.18 10.27 22.30
C GLY A 290 -26.56 11.23 23.42
N ALA A 291 -27.62 12.04 23.26
CA ALA A 291 -28.31 12.68 24.38
C ALA A 291 -29.08 11.67 25.25
N MET A 292 -29.35 10.47 24.74
CA MET A 292 -29.96 9.37 25.51
C MET A 292 -29.02 8.91 26.62
N GLY A 293 -29.52 8.72 27.85
CA GLY A 293 -28.70 8.23 28.94
C GLY A 293 -28.21 6.79 28.70
N HIS A 294 -26.97 6.47 29.10
CA HIS A 294 -26.40 5.13 28.94
C HIS A 294 -27.27 4.00 29.50
N GLY A 295 -27.94 4.21 30.64
CA GLY A 295 -28.85 3.23 31.25
C GLY A 295 -30.17 3.06 30.49
N GLU A 296 -30.58 4.06 29.72
CA GLU A 296 -31.76 3.99 28.85
C GLU A 296 -31.41 3.28 27.53
N PHE A 297 -30.27 3.61 26.92
CA PHE A 297 -29.76 2.91 25.75
C PHE A 297 -29.51 1.42 26.02
N ALA A 298 -29.08 1.06 27.24
CA ALA A 298 -28.90 -0.34 27.65
C ALA A 298 -30.20 -1.17 27.56
N LYS A 299 -31.38 -0.57 27.76
CA LYS A 299 -32.67 -1.27 27.62
C LYS A 299 -32.94 -1.68 26.16
N TYR A 300 -32.59 -0.83 25.20
CA TYR A 300 -32.69 -1.16 23.77
C TYR A 300 -31.70 -2.28 23.39
N LYS A 301 -30.47 -2.27 23.91
CA LYS A 301 -29.52 -3.38 23.71
C LYS A 301 -30.07 -4.69 24.28
N ALA A 302 -30.66 -4.66 25.47
CA ALA A 302 -31.23 -5.85 26.10
C ALA A 302 -32.39 -6.45 25.29
N VAL A 303 -33.26 -5.62 24.72
CA VAL A 303 -34.33 -6.09 23.82
C VAL A 303 -33.74 -6.65 22.53
N MET A 304 -32.75 -6.00 21.94
CA MET A 304 -32.07 -6.48 20.73
C MET A 304 -31.35 -7.82 20.97
N ASN A 305 -30.67 -7.97 22.11
CA ASN A 305 -30.04 -9.22 22.52
C ASN A 305 -31.06 -10.31 22.79
N GLY A 306 -32.11 -10.05 23.59
CA GLY A 306 -33.14 -11.03 23.89
C GLY A 306 -33.94 -11.51 22.67
N LEU A 307 -34.06 -10.65 21.65
CA LEU A 307 -34.68 -11.02 20.37
C LEU A 307 -33.79 -11.94 19.53
N ILE A 308 -32.46 -11.81 19.66
CA ILE A 308 -31.44 -12.61 18.96
C ILE A 308 -31.08 -13.88 19.75
N GLU A 309 -31.17 -13.84 21.08
CA GLU A 309 -30.80 -14.90 22.04
C GLU A 309 -31.99 -15.78 22.46
N GLY A 310 -33.15 -15.62 21.83
CA GLY A 310 -34.35 -16.45 22.00
C GLY A 310 -34.20 -17.93 21.60
N ASP A 311 -32.97 -18.46 21.54
CA ASP A 311 -32.64 -19.88 21.49
C ASP A 311 -31.44 -20.14 22.43
N HIS A 312 -31.77 -20.66 23.63
CA HIS A 312 -30.90 -21.17 24.70
C HIS A 312 -30.36 -20.21 25.78
N ALA A 313 -30.72 -20.55 27.02
CA ALA A 313 -30.51 -19.83 28.27
C ALA A 313 -29.09 -19.95 28.87
N ASN A 314 -28.58 -18.84 29.43
CA ASN A 314 -28.18 -18.72 30.85
C ASN A 314 -27.59 -17.33 31.10
N VAL A 315 -28.38 -16.45 31.73
CA VAL A 315 -27.96 -15.11 32.18
C VAL A 315 -27.62 -15.22 33.65
N GLU A 316 -26.35 -15.49 33.98
CA GLU A 316 -25.82 -15.21 35.33
C GLU A 316 -24.27 -15.31 35.38
N GLU A 317 -23.62 -16.02 34.45
CA GLU A 317 -22.15 -16.13 34.43
C GLU A 317 -21.42 -15.02 33.65
N GLN A 318 -22.13 -14.22 32.86
CA GLN A 318 -21.52 -13.22 31.97
C GLN A 318 -21.35 -11.83 32.63
N TYR A 319 -22.13 -11.55 33.68
CA TYR A 319 -22.01 -10.30 34.46
C TYR A 319 -20.68 -10.19 35.23
N HIS A 320 -20.04 -11.32 35.57
CA HIS A 320 -18.81 -11.30 36.36
C HIS A 320 -17.54 -11.08 35.53
N ASN A 321 -17.56 -11.44 34.24
CA ASN A 321 -16.40 -11.30 33.35
C ASN A 321 -16.32 -9.90 32.71
N GLU A 322 -17.44 -9.24 32.45
CA GLU A 322 -17.46 -7.87 31.95
C GLU A 322 -17.12 -6.84 33.03
N GLU A 323 -17.47 -7.11 34.30
CA GLU A 323 -17.07 -6.28 35.43
C GLU A 323 -15.56 -6.39 35.71
N GLN A 324 -14.95 -7.56 35.49
CA GLN A 324 -13.49 -7.73 35.53
C GLN A 324 -12.78 -7.06 34.35
N ALA A 325 -13.35 -7.10 33.15
CA ALA A 325 -12.78 -6.42 31.98
C ALA A 325 -12.85 -4.88 32.13
N ALA A 326 -13.97 -4.34 32.61
CA ALA A 326 -14.14 -2.92 32.92
C ALA A 326 -13.24 -2.48 34.09
N ALA A 327 -13.04 -3.32 35.10
CA ALA A 327 -12.11 -3.06 36.19
C ALA A 327 -10.65 -3.04 35.71
N ILE A 328 -10.27 -3.90 34.76
CA ILE A 328 -8.92 -3.90 34.16
C ILE A 328 -8.72 -2.68 33.27
N GLU A 329 -9.70 -2.31 32.45
CA GLU A 329 -9.66 -1.08 31.64
C GLU A 329 -9.55 0.16 32.53
N GLN A 330 -10.35 0.24 33.59
CA GLN A 330 -10.29 1.36 34.53
C GLN A 330 -8.98 1.37 35.32
N MET A 331 -8.42 0.22 35.69
CA MET A 331 -7.10 0.13 36.34
C MET A 331 -5.95 0.52 35.38
N VAL A 332 -6.12 0.33 34.07
CA VAL A 332 -5.17 0.77 33.03
C VAL A 332 -5.31 2.28 32.78
N GLN A 333 -6.53 2.81 32.66
CA GLN A 333 -6.81 4.24 32.59
C GLN A 333 -6.26 4.98 33.83
N ASP A 334 -6.51 4.46 35.03
CA ASP A 334 -6.01 5.03 36.28
C ASP A 334 -4.49 4.93 36.37
N LYS A 335 -3.85 3.88 35.84
CA LYS A 335 -2.39 3.81 35.72
C LYS A 335 -1.85 4.85 34.75
N ILE A 336 -2.52 5.11 33.64
CA ILE A 336 -2.13 6.12 32.64
C ILE A 336 -2.27 7.53 33.21
N VAL A 337 -3.37 7.81 33.92
CA VAL A 337 -3.61 9.09 34.61
C VAL A 337 -2.63 9.29 35.76
N ASN A 338 -2.32 8.26 36.54
CA ASN A 338 -1.30 8.33 37.59
C ASN A 338 0.13 8.44 37.03
N LEU A 339 0.42 7.89 35.85
CA LEU A 339 1.71 8.07 35.17
C LEU A 339 1.85 9.51 34.65
N ALA A 340 0.77 10.09 34.10
CA ALA A 340 0.71 11.49 33.69
C ALA A 340 0.87 12.46 34.87
N SER A 341 0.19 12.18 36.00
CA SER A 341 0.31 12.98 37.22
C SER A 341 1.66 12.79 37.93
N SER A 342 2.28 11.60 37.84
CA SER A 342 3.64 11.37 38.32
C SER A 342 4.68 12.12 37.50
N LEU A 343 4.51 12.21 36.17
CA LEU A 343 5.33 13.03 35.28
C LEU A 343 5.19 14.53 35.57
N GLU A 344 3.98 15.00 35.85
CA GLU A 344 3.73 16.39 36.29
C GLU A 344 4.37 16.69 37.65
N SER A 345 4.34 15.73 38.60
CA SER A 345 4.95 15.88 39.93
C SER A 345 6.48 15.80 39.93
N GLU A 346 7.09 15.06 39.00
CA GLU A 346 8.55 15.04 38.79
C GLU A 346 9.05 16.33 38.12
N THR A 347 8.25 16.96 37.25
CA THR A 347 8.54 18.31 36.75
C THR A 347 8.32 19.41 37.79
N ALA A 348 7.39 19.25 38.73
CA ALA A 348 7.13 20.23 39.80
C ALA A 348 8.14 20.14 40.97
N ARG A 349 8.76 18.97 41.21
CA ARG A 349 9.77 18.81 42.27
C ARG A 349 11.15 19.38 41.95
N VAL A 350 11.39 19.80 40.71
CA VAL A 350 12.67 20.43 40.30
C VAL A 350 12.59 21.96 40.38
N THR A 351 11.40 22.54 40.59
CA THR A 351 11.18 24.00 40.51
C THR A 351 10.88 24.69 41.85
N GLU A 352 10.94 23.99 42.99
CA GLU A 352 10.51 24.52 44.30
C GLU A 352 11.62 24.67 45.37
N GLU A 353 12.89 24.83 44.98
CA GLU A 353 13.90 25.40 45.88
C GLU A 353 14.48 26.69 45.32
N SER A 354 14.12 27.80 45.97
CA SER A 354 14.66 29.16 45.88
C SER A 354 13.88 30.12 44.95
N ILE A 355 13.09 31.02 45.55
CA ILE A 355 13.32 32.48 45.60
C ILE A 355 12.02 33.20 45.99
N GLU A 356 12.07 33.94 47.11
CA GLU A 356 11.10 34.97 47.49
C GLU A 356 11.17 36.17 46.52
N GLU A 357 10.00 36.74 46.18
CA GLU A 357 9.84 37.95 45.36
C GLU A 357 10.66 39.15 45.87
N PRO A 358 11.05 40.06 44.96
CA PRO A 358 10.59 41.43 45.13
C PRO A 358 10.12 42.14 43.85
N ARG A 359 9.07 42.95 44.05
CA ARG A 359 8.49 43.93 43.12
C ARG A 359 9.48 45.00 42.64
N ARG A 360 9.39 45.40 41.36
CA ARG A 360 9.62 46.73 40.71
C ARG A 360 9.70 46.46 39.19
N GLY A 361 9.30 47.28 38.23
CA GLY A 361 8.83 48.66 38.11
C GLY A 361 9.02 49.02 36.62
N ARG A 362 7.99 49.55 35.94
CA ARG A 362 7.96 49.89 34.51
C ARG A 362 9.09 50.88 34.12
N SER A 363 9.83 50.60 33.05
CA SER A 363 10.58 51.62 32.29
C SER A 363 10.20 51.56 30.81
N THR A 364 9.94 52.74 30.25
CA THR A 364 9.61 52.99 28.85
C THR A 364 10.90 53.42 28.14
N GLU A 365 11.28 52.76 27.05
CA GLU A 365 12.33 53.26 26.14
C GLU A 365 11.73 53.65 24.79
N GLN A 366 12.01 54.88 24.38
CA GLN A 366 11.45 55.56 23.20
C GLN A 366 12.31 55.29 21.95
N ASN A 367 11.65 54.93 20.85
CA ASN A 367 12.27 54.71 19.53
C ASN A 367 12.76 56.02 18.89
N ASN A 368 14.02 56.02 18.45
CA ASN A 368 14.75 57.21 17.96
C ASN A 368 14.93 57.22 16.43
N PHE A 369 13.87 56.92 15.67
CA PHE A 369 13.91 56.77 14.21
C PHE A 369 12.93 57.70 13.49
N CYS A 370 13.31 58.15 12.29
CA CYS A 370 12.49 59.02 11.45
C CYS A 370 11.27 58.27 10.91
N ILE A 371 10.06 58.76 11.20
CA ILE A 371 8.80 58.08 10.85
C ILE A 371 8.61 57.84 9.35
N ASN A 372 9.26 58.65 8.51
CA ASN A 372 9.08 58.60 7.07
C ASN A 372 10.08 57.67 6.36
N CYS A 373 11.27 57.46 6.92
CA CYS A 373 12.32 56.71 6.22
C CYS A 373 13.13 55.76 7.11
N GLY A 374 12.76 55.62 8.38
CA GLY A 374 13.38 54.68 9.33
C GLY A 374 14.81 55.00 9.73
N SER A 375 15.41 56.12 9.28
CA SER A 375 16.78 56.48 9.65
C SER A 375 16.86 57.00 11.09
N SER A 376 17.90 56.62 11.84
CA SER A 376 18.10 57.15 13.21
C SER A 376 18.19 58.66 13.20
N LEU A 377 17.42 59.31 14.08
CA LEU A 377 17.45 60.75 14.24
C LEU A 377 18.59 61.14 15.18
N VAL A 378 19.37 62.15 14.79
CA VAL A 378 20.35 62.76 15.70
C VAL A 378 19.57 63.54 16.76
N PRO A 379 19.91 63.44 18.07
CA PRO A 379 19.21 64.16 19.12
C PRO A 379 19.12 65.66 18.84
N ASN A 380 17.94 66.27 19.05
CA ASN A 380 17.63 67.69 18.80
C ASN A 380 17.65 68.16 17.32
N SER A 381 17.65 67.24 16.35
CA SER A 381 17.45 67.59 14.93
C SER A 381 16.08 68.22 14.70
N LYS A 382 15.99 69.38 14.05
CA LYS A 382 14.70 69.97 13.63
C LYS A 382 14.14 69.33 12.36
N PHE A 383 14.98 68.66 11.58
CA PHE A 383 14.64 67.96 10.34
C PHE A 383 15.48 66.69 10.24
N CYS A 384 14.93 65.61 9.68
CA CYS A 384 15.66 64.38 9.35
C CYS A 384 16.77 64.71 8.33
N SER A 385 18.01 64.34 8.65
CA SER A 385 19.17 64.58 7.80
C SER A 385 19.14 63.80 6.49
N ASN A 386 18.36 62.71 6.42
CA ASN A 386 18.27 61.88 5.23
C ASN A 386 17.16 62.36 4.26
N CYS A 387 15.95 62.61 4.76
CA CYS A 387 14.79 62.93 3.90
C CYS A 387 14.22 64.34 4.08
N GLY A 388 14.76 65.15 4.99
CA GLY A 388 14.34 66.54 5.22
C GLY A 388 13.01 66.71 5.96
N THR A 389 12.37 65.62 6.40
CA THR A 389 11.10 65.68 7.16
C THR A 389 11.30 66.36 8.52
N PRO A 390 10.53 67.41 8.88
CA PRO A 390 10.64 68.07 10.18
C PRO A 390 10.32 67.12 11.34
N VAL A 391 11.10 67.22 12.41
CA VAL A 391 10.96 66.42 13.63
C VAL A 391 10.22 67.27 14.67
N ALA A 392 9.13 66.76 15.23
CA ALA A 392 8.35 67.47 16.23
C ALA A 392 9.09 67.48 17.59
N VAL A 393 9.29 68.66 18.18
CA VAL A 393 9.86 68.82 19.53
C VAL A 393 8.73 69.06 20.53
N PRO A 394 8.63 68.33 21.65
CA PRO A 394 7.69 68.64 22.72
C PRO A 394 8.16 69.85 23.55
N GLU A 395 7.25 70.77 23.86
CA GLU A 395 7.48 71.91 24.74
C GLU A 395 7.56 71.48 26.21
N GLY A 396 8.61 71.88 26.92
CA GLY A 396 8.72 71.67 28.37
C GLY A 396 10.15 71.77 28.92
N ALA A 397 10.80 72.92 28.74
CA ALA A 397 12.07 73.22 29.39
C ALA A 397 11.84 73.97 30.71
N ALA A 398 12.38 73.46 31.82
CA ALA A 398 12.70 74.27 32.99
C ALA A 398 14.08 73.84 33.53
N THR A 399 14.90 74.87 33.72
CA THR A 399 16.34 74.93 33.95
C THR A 399 16.74 74.74 35.42
N THR A 400 17.97 74.29 35.67
CA THR A 400 18.96 74.84 36.63
C THR A 400 20.20 73.91 36.59
N ASP A 401 21.31 74.31 35.98
CA ASP A 401 22.41 75.20 36.42
C ASP A 401 23.58 74.46 37.09
N GLN A 402 24.71 74.51 36.36
CA GLN A 402 26.10 74.71 36.82
C GLN A 402 26.82 73.63 37.68
N ALA A 403 27.88 73.04 37.09
CA ALA A 403 29.27 73.31 37.47
C ALA A 403 30.28 72.51 36.62
N GLU A 404 30.82 73.18 35.60
CA GLU A 404 32.24 73.47 35.37
C GLU A 404 33.39 72.42 35.53
N ILE A 405 34.23 72.41 34.47
CA ILE A 405 35.71 72.36 34.45
C ILE A 405 36.36 70.96 34.53
N SER A 406 37.34 70.55 33.70
CA SER A 406 38.06 71.11 32.54
C SER A 406 39.01 70.05 31.94
N ALA A 407 39.37 70.23 30.66
CA ALA A 407 40.67 69.96 30.00
C ALA A 407 41.16 68.48 29.94
N GLU A 408 41.79 67.96 28.87
CA GLU A 408 42.46 68.54 27.72
C GLU A 408 42.72 67.42 26.68
N ILE A 409 42.67 67.77 25.39
CA ILE A 409 43.02 66.96 24.19
C ILE A 409 44.55 67.11 23.99
N PRO A 410 45.37 66.09 23.61
CA PRO A 410 45.57 65.84 22.16
C PRO A 410 46.11 64.47 21.65
N THR A 411 45.64 64.17 20.44
CA THR A 411 46.36 63.68 19.25
C THR A 411 46.70 62.19 19.03
N LYS A 412 46.24 61.75 17.85
CA LYS A 412 46.88 60.87 16.83
C LYS A 412 46.90 59.34 17.04
N ALA A 413 46.02 58.71 16.26
CA ALA A 413 46.26 57.43 15.55
C ALA A 413 47.48 57.54 14.59
N PRO A 414 48.08 56.45 14.06
CA PRO A 414 47.45 55.14 13.83
C PRO A 414 48.33 53.87 14.04
N ALA A 415 47.64 52.73 13.92
CA ALA A 415 48.09 51.43 13.40
C ALA A 415 48.57 50.34 14.38
N GLU A 416 47.88 49.20 14.23
CA GLU A 416 48.28 47.80 14.43
C GLU A 416 48.64 47.31 15.84
N ALA A 417 47.75 46.46 16.39
CA ALA A 417 48.02 45.65 17.58
C ALA A 417 47.80 44.15 17.29
N PRO A 418 48.79 43.28 17.59
CA PRO A 418 48.61 41.84 17.66
C PRO A 418 48.14 41.41 19.06
N ALA A 419 47.61 40.18 19.12
CA ALA A 419 46.76 39.62 20.16
C ALA A 419 47.43 39.18 21.48
N LYS A 420 46.56 39.09 22.51
CA LYS A 420 46.50 38.27 23.76
C LYS A 420 46.59 39.08 25.07
N PRO A 421 46.11 38.56 26.24
CA PRO A 421 44.98 37.65 26.54
C PRO A 421 44.07 38.17 27.69
N ASP A 422 42.92 37.51 27.89
CA ASP A 422 42.08 37.38 29.09
C ASP A 422 41.83 38.58 30.03
N ALA A 423 40.57 39.05 30.04
CA ALA A 423 39.94 39.64 31.22
C ALA A 423 38.44 39.25 31.23
N GLU A 424 38.08 38.51 32.27
CA GLU A 424 36.73 38.09 32.64
C GLU A 424 35.81 39.31 32.76
N ALA A 425 34.68 39.26 32.04
CA ALA A 425 33.50 40.04 32.34
C ALA A 425 32.41 39.04 32.75
N GLU A 426 32.23 38.92 34.06
CA GLU A 426 31.08 38.25 34.68
C GLU A 426 29.79 38.91 34.17
N GLY A 427 29.13 38.24 33.23
CA GLY A 427 27.82 38.61 32.70
C GLY A 427 26.97 37.36 32.62
N ASN A 428 26.14 37.18 33.65
CA ASN A 428 25.01 36.24 33.76
C ASN A 428 25.15 34.90 33.00
N SER A 429 25.62 33.88 33.71
CA SER A 429 25.48 32.49 33.28
C SER A 429 24.00 32.11 33.18
N SER A 430 23.43 32.18 31.97
CA SER A 430 22.27 31.36 31.61
C SER A 430 22.67 29.89 31.82
N MET A 431 22.06 29.22 32.81
CA MET A 431 22.32 27.79 33.05
C MET A 431 21.88 27.01 31.80
N ALA A 432 22.80 26.26 31.18
CA ALA A 432 22.46 25.36 30.09
C ALA A 432 21.43 24.30 30.57
N SER A 433 20.26 24.25 29.95
CA SER A 433 19.17 23.37 30.38
C SER A 433 19.17 22.00 29.69
N ALA A 434 19.91 21.83 28.58
CA ALA A 434 20.14 20.52 27.94
C ALA A 434 21.61 20.31 27.54
N THR A 435 22.16 19.13 27.83
CA THR A 435 23.56 18.79 27.52
C THR A 435 23.70 17.36 26.98
N PHE A 436 24.56 17.17 25.97
CA PHE A 436 24.86 15.89 25.33
C PHE A 436 26.37 15.65 25.27
N GLN A 437 26.77 14.39 25.37
CA GLN A 437 28.14 13.95 25.08
C GLN A 437 28.15 13.28 23.71
N LEU A 438 29.03 13.75 22.82
CA LEU A 438 29.26 13.17 21.50
C LEU A 438 30.76 12.99 21.30
N LEU A 439 31.25 11.75 21.26
CA LEU A 439 32.67 11.42 21.02
C LEU A 439 33.64 12.19 21.94
N GLY A 440 33.27 12.31 23.21
CA GLY A 440 34.04 13.04 24.23
C GLY A 440 33.92 14.56 24.18
N ARG A 441 33.02 15.13 23.35
CA ARG A 441 32.70 16.56 23.33
C ARG A 441 31.38 16.79 24.04
N THR A 442 31.36 17.82 24.88
CA THR A 442 30.14 18.29 25.53
C THR A 442 29.47 19.35 24.67
N LEU A 443 28.19 19.14 24.37
CA LEU A 443 27.33 20.09 23.65
C LEU A 443 26.27 20.56 24.63
N SER A 444 26.16 21.86 24.79
CA SER A 444 25.21 22.50 25.72
C SER A 444 24.35 23.49 24.94
N PHE A 445 23.07 23.53 25.29
CA PHE A 445 22.06 24.36 24.63
C PHE A 445 21.42 25.32 25.63
N SER A 446 21.13 26.54 25.18
CA SER A 446 20.46 27.58 25.98
C SER A 446 19.01 27.20 26.28
N GLU A 447 18.43 27.87 27.29
CA GLU A 447 17.01 27.72 27.62
C GLU A 447 16.10 28.08 26.43
N ASP A 448 16.43 29.15 25.70
CA ASP A 448 15.75 29.55 24.46
C ASP A 448 15.70 28.42 23.44
N MET A 449 16.83 27.74 23.24
CA MET A 449 16.92 26.61 22.30
C MET A 449 16.13 25.40 22.78
N VAL A 450 16.03 25.19 24.09
CA VAL A 450 15.20 24.13 24.67
C VAL A 450 13.71 24.43 24.46
N GLU A 451 13.28 25.68 24.60
CA GLU A 451 11.88 26.07 24.35
C GLU A 451 11.55 25.99 22.84
N TYR A 452 12.45 26.44 21.96
CA TYR A 452 12.33 26.23 20.51
C TYR A 452 12.18 24.74 20.18
N ASN A 453 13.03 23.90 20.77
CA ASN A 453 12.98 22.47 20.54
C ASN A 453 11.66 21.85 21.03
N LYS A 454 11.16 22.27 22.19
CA LYS A 454 9.88 21.79 22.74
C LYS A 454 8.73 22.10 21.78
N LEU A 455 8.64 23.34 21.28
CA LEU A 455 7.63 23.73 20.31
C LEU A 455 7.78 22.96 18.99
N ARG A 456 8.99 22.91 18.42
CA ARG A 456 9.27 22.15 17.19
C ARG A 456 8.88 20.68 17.32
N ARG A 457 9.19 20.05 18.46
CA ARG A 457 8.85 18.65 18.72
C ARG A 457 7.36 18.40 18.80
N MET A 458 6.57 19.35 19.32
CA MET A 458 5.11 19.20 19.33
C MET A 458 4.56 19.05 17.91
N PHE A 459 4.99 19.91 16.98
CA PHE A 459 4.58 19.84 15.57
C PHE A 459 5.19 18.66 14.83
N SER A 460 6.47 18.34 15.03
CA SER A 460 7.12 17.18 14.41
C SER A 460 6.46 15.86 14.85
N THR A 461 6.11 15.74 16.13
CA THR A 461 5.37 14.57 16.65
C THR A 461 3.98 14.49 16.03
N TYR A 462 3.28 15.62 15.92
CA TYR A 462 1.96 15.68 15.29
C TYR A 462 2.03 15.27 13.82
N ALA A 463 2.95 15.85 13.04
CA ALA A 463 3.16 15.53 11.63
C ALA A 463 3.53 14.05 11.40
N SER A 464 4.41 13.49 12.25
CA SER A 464 4.74 12.06 12.22
C SER A 464 3.52 11.18 12.47
N LYS A 465 2.65 11.56 13.41
CA LYS A 465 1.39 10.83 13.67
C LYS A 465 0.43 10.96 12.48
N SER A 466 0.21 12.16 11.95
CA SER A 466 -0.64 12.37 10.77
C SER A 466 -0.16 11.54 9.57
N ARG A 467 1.15 11.44 9.37
CA ARG A 467 1.76 10.56 8.37
C ARG A 467 1.40 9.09 8.60
N THR A 468 1.56 8.59 9.82
CA THR A 468 1.20 7.19 10.16
C THR A 468 -0.28 6.92 9.95
N ASP A 469 -1.14 7.83 10.40
CA ASP A 469 -2.60 7.71 10.25
C ASP A 469 -2.99 7.72 8.76
N PHE A 470 -2.36 8.59 7.96
CA PHE A 470 -2.56 8.64 6.51
C PHE A 470 -2.11 7.35 5.81
N VAL A 471 -0.96 6.78 6.16
CA VAL A 471 -0.48 5.51 5.59
C VAL A 471 -1.46 4.36 5.90
N ALA A 472 -1.94 4.29 7.14
CA ALA A 472 -2.93 3.28 7.54
C ALA A 472 -4.25 3.46 6.76
N TYR A 473 -4.72 4.69 6.61
CA TYR A 473 -5.89 5.03 5.80
C TYR A 473 -5.69 4.64 4.33
N TYR A 474 -4.56 5.02 3.74
CA TYR A 474 -4.24 4.76 2.34
C TYR A 474 -4.27 3.27 2.03
N HIS A 475 -3.55 2.46 2.83
CA HIS A 475 -3.54 1.00 2.64
C HIS A 475 -4.91 0.37 2.80
N THR A 476 -5.77 0.93 3.66
CA THR A 476 -7.11 0.39 3.92
C THR A 476 -8.07 0.74 2.78
N TYR A 477 -8.09 2.00 2.33
CA TYR A 477 -9.19 2.53 1.51
C TYR A 477 -8.82 2.84 0.07
N VAL A 478 -7.54 3.03 -0.25
CA VAL A 478 -7.08 3.41 -1.59
C VAL A 478 -6.64 2.15 -2.35
N LYS A 479 -7.43 1.73 -3.35
CA LYS A 479 -7.24 0.46 -4.09
C LYS A 479 -7.09 0.65 -5.60
N SER A 480 -7.24 1.87 -6.09
CA SER A 480 -7.21 2.19 -7.51
C SER A 480 -6.66 3.60 -7.73
N PHE A 481 -6.40 3.93 -9.00
CA PHE A 481 -6.05 5.29 -9.40
C PHE A 481 -7.15 6.30 -9.06
N ASP A 482 -8.42 5.93 -9.28
CA ASP A 482 -9.55 6.83 -9.03
C ASP A 482 -9.71 7.12 -7.52
N ASP A 483 -9.40 6.13 -6.67
CA ASP A 483 -9.35 6.30 -5.20
C ASP A 483 -8.30 7.33 -4.73
N LEU A 484 -7.26 7.62 -5.52
CA LEU A 484 -6.31 8.68 -5.17
C LEU A 484 -7.03 10.03 -5.06
N PHE A 485 -7.93 10.30 -6.00
CA PHE A 485 -8.69 11.55 -6.06
C PHE A 485 -9.90 11.53 -5.13
N ASP A 486 -10.57 10.37 -4.98
CA ASP A 486 -11.77 10.25 -4.14
C ASP A 486 -11.45 10.15 -2.65
N LYS A 487 -10.28 9.63 -2.30
CA LYS A 487 -9.96 9.25 -0.91
C LYS A 487 -8.61 9.80 -0.47
N ALA A 488 -7.53 9.58 -1.24
CA ALA A 488 -6.19 9.96 -0.79
C ALA A 488 -6.01 11.49 -0.69
N PHE A 489 -6.31 12.26 -1.72
CA PHE A 489 -6.14 13.71 -1.70
C PHE A 489 -7.06 14.43 -0.70
N PRO A 490 -8.35 14.08 -0.55
CA PRO A 490 -9.18 14.62 0.51
C PRO A 490 -8.60 14.39 1.91
N THR A 491 -8.18 13.15 2.23
CA THR A 491 -7.59 12.82 3.53
C THR A 491 -6.25 13.52 3.75
N PHE A 492 -5.45 13.72 2.69
CA PHE A 492 -4.23 14.52 2.74
C PHE A 492 -4.54 15.96 3.18
N ILE A 493 -5.51 16.61 2.54
CA ILE A 493 -5.91 17.99 2.83
C ILE A 493 -6.49 18.10 4.24
N GLU A 494 -7.32 17.13 4.65
CA GLU A 494 -7.88 17.08 6.00
C GLU A 494 -6.78 16.98 7.07
N SER A 495 -5.70 16.23 6.80
CA SER A 495 -4.55 16.14 7.69
C SER A 495 -3.87 17.50 7.90
N VAL A 496 -3.69 18.28 6.82
CA VAL A 496 -3.12 19.63 6.88
C VAL A 496 -4.05 20.60 7.63
N ILE A 497 -5.36 20.56 7.35
CA ILE A 497 -6.37 21.37 8.06
C ILE A 497 -6.35 21.04 9.57
N ALA A 498 -6.24 19.76 9.93
CA ALA A 498 -6.15 19.34 11.32
C ALA A 498 -4.87 19.88 11.98
N SER A 499 -3.74 19.91 11.27
CA SER A 499 -2.49 20.52 11.77
C SER A 499 -2.63 22.03 12.01
N LEU A 500 -3.32 22.76 11.13
CA LEU A 500 -3.60 24.19 11.33
C LEU A 500 -4.45 24.44 12.58
N LYS A 501 -5.51 23.64 12.79
CA LYS A 501 -6.32 23.71 14.03
C LYS A 501 -5.49 23.39 15.27
N PHE A 502 -4.59 22.41 15.17
CA PHE A 502 -3.62 22.14 16.23
C PHE A 502 -2.72 23.36 16.47
N GLY A 503 -2.25 24.03 15.42
CA GLY A 503 -1.48 25.28 15.51
C GLY A 503 -2.20 26.38 16.29
N VAL A 504 -3.47 26.65 16.00
CA VAL A 504 -4.30 27.59 16.77
C VAL A 504 -4.35 27.20 18.25
N SER A 505 -4.57 25.91 18.54
CA SER A 505 -4.59 25.43 19.93
C SER A 505 -3.25 25.60 20.65
N VAL A 506 -2.13 25.61 19.90
CA VAL A 506 -0.81 25.89 20.44
C VAL A 506 -0.65 27.39 20.70
N LEU A 507 -1.02 28.26 19.77
CA LEU A 507 -1.00 29.72 19.96
C LEU A 507 -1.77 30.13 21.23
N MET A 508 -2.95 29.56 21.46
CA MET A 508 -3.74 29.80 22.67
C MET A 508 -3.00 29.40 23.97
N LYS A 509 -2.14 28.37 23.94
CA LYS A 509 -1.35 27.96 25.11
C LYS A 509 -0.20 28.93 25.44
N TYR A 510 0.17 29.78 24.49
CA TYR A 510 1.18 30.83 24.65
C TYR A 510 0.53 32.22 24.79
N ASP A 511 -0.75 32.27 25.18
CA ASP A 511 -1.53 33.50 25.38
C ASP A 511 -1.66 34.37 24.11
N VAL A 512 -1.73 33.73 22.93
CA VAL A 512 -2.11 34.37 21.67
C VAL A 512 -3.51 33.89 21.29
N ASP A 513 -4.51 34.70 21.56
CA ASP A 513 -5.94 34.41 21.38
C ASP A 513 -6.63 35.26 20.29
N ASP A 514 -5.87 36.14 19.61
CA ASP A 514 -6.33 37.00 18.51
C ASP A 514 -6.00 36.42 17.11
N VAL A 515 -5.46 35.20 17.06
CA VAL A 515 -5.19 34.45 15.83
C VAL A 515 -6.12 33.25 15.76
N ASP A 516 -7.15 33.37 14.92
CA ASP A 516 -8.05 32.28 14.62
C ASP A 516 -7.52 31.37 13.50
N PHE A 517 -8.29 30.32 13.18
CA PHE A 517 -7.94 29.38 12.12
C PHE A 517 -7.68 30.08 10.79
N ASP A 518 -8.51 31.05 10.42
CA ASP A 518 -8.41 31.71 9.12
C ASP A 518 -7.15 32.59 9.07
N ARG A 519 -6.83 33.35 10.12
CA ARG A 519 -5.61 34.16 10.15
C ARG A 519 -4.34 33.29 10.06
N LEU A 520 -4.27 32.19 10.80
CA LEU A 520 -3.14 31.25 10.71
C LEU A 520 -3.06 30.58 9.34
N ALA A 521 -4.19 30.17 8.78
CA ALA A 521 -4.30 29.58 7.45
C ALA A 521 -3.76 30.50 6.34
N SER A 522 -4.07 31.80 6.38
CA SER A 522 -3.53 32.79 5.43
C SER A 522 -2.01 32.88 5.53
N PHE A 523 -1.53 32.97 6.76
CA PHE A 523 -0.10 33.11 7.05
C PHE A 523 0.69 31.86 6.64
N ALA A 524 0.12 30.68 6.86
CA ALA A 524 0.74 29.41 6.50
C ALA A 524 0.73 29.14 4.99
N ALA A 525 -0.17 29.76 4.22
CA ALA A 525 -0.23 29.56 2.77
C ALA A 525 1.06 29.98 2.04
N GLU A 526 1.85 30.91 2.62
CA GLU A 526 3.15 31.31 2.07
C GLU A 526 4.25 30.26 2.29
N ASN A 527 4.05 29.36 3.26
CA ASN A 527 5.04 28.37 3.72
C ASN A 527 4.66 26.91 3.39
N LEU A 528 3.44 26.66 2.90
CA LEU A 528 2.93 25.31 2.62
C LEU A 528 2.83 25.03 1.12
N ASP A 529 3.70 24.15 0.59
CA ASP A 529 3.68 23.73 -0.82
C ASP A 529 3.07 22.33 -0.97
N MET A 530 1.75 22.23 -0.89
CA MET A 530 1.03 20.97 -1.18
C MET A 530 1.05 20.62 -2.67
N GLN A 531 1.20 21.63 -3.54
CA GLN A 531 1.14 21.44 -4.98
C GLN A 531 2.28 20.56 -5.47
N ALA A 532 3.48 20.71 -4.91
CA ALA A 532 4.64 19.87 -5.21
C ALA A 532 4.35 18.36 -5.07
N TYR A 533 3.47 17.96 -4.14
CA TYR A 533 3.20 16.55 -3.84
C TYR A 533 2.01 15.98 -4.63
N ILE A 534 1.07 16.82 -5.06
CA ILE A 534 -0.15 16.38 -5.75
C ILE A 534 -0.04 16.54 -7.27
N ALA A 535 0.69 17.56 -7.76
CA ALA A 535 0.81 17.88 -9.18
C ALA A 535 1.23 16.70 -10.08
N PRO A 536 2.18 15.82 -9.69
CA PRO A 536 2.58 14.70 -10.54
C PRO A 536 1.43 13.75 -10.90
N PHE A 537 0.44 13.61 -10.03
CA PHE A 537 -0.73 12.76 -10.27
C PHE A 537 -1.78 13.45 -11.14
N VAL A 538 -1.90 14.77 -11.01
CA VAL A 538 -2.77 15.59 -11.87
C VAL A 538 -2.24 15.59 -13.30
N GLU A 539 -0.93 15.79 -13.51
CA GLU A 539 -0.30 15.69 -14.83
C GLU A 539 -0.46 14.28 -15.45
N ALA A 540 -0.46 13.24 -14.62
CA ALA A 540 -0.67 11.88 -15.08
C ALA A 540 -2.14 11.64 -15.49
N ALA A 541 -3.09 12.23 -14.78
CA ALA A 541 -4.51 12.25 -15.17
C ALA A 541 -4.71 12.98 -16.50
N GLU A 542 -4.12 14.16 -16.68
CA GLU A 542 -4.17 14.94 -17.93
C GLU A 542 -3.70 14.13 -19.14
N LYS A 543 -2.61 13.37 -19.02
CA LYS A 543 -2.12 12.49 -20.10
C LYS A 543 -3.09 11.37 -20.45
N ILE A 544 -3.83 10.86 -19.47
CA ILE A 544 -4.88 9.86 -19.70
C ILE A 544 -6.06 10.50 -20.43
N GLU A 545 -6.43 11.73 -20.06
CA GLU A 545 -7.47 12.50 -20.75
C GLU A 545 -7.06 12.85 -22.19
N GLU A 546 -5.84 13.34 -22.41
CA GLU A 546 -5.32 13.64 -23.75
C GLU A 546 -5.31 12.39 -24.66
N TYR A 547 -4.92 11.24 -24.12
CA TYR A 547 -5.01 9.97 -24.84
C TYR A 547 -6.46 9.66 -25.23
N ALA A 548 -7.40 9.85 -24.31
CA ALA A 548 -8.82 9.62 -24.55
C ALA A 548 -9.41 10.57 -25.58
N GLU A 549 -9.11 11.87 -25.51
CA GLU A 549 -9.55 12.89 -26.47
C GLU A 549 -9.08 12.59 -27.89
N ASN A 550 -7.96 11.91 -28.04
CA ASN A 550 -7.47 11.46 -29.33
C ASN A 550 -8.28 10.30 -29.93
N LEU A 551 -9.15 9.62 -29.16
CA LEU A 551 -10.03 8.55 -29.63
C LEU A 551 -11.32 9.11 -30.24
N SER A 552 -11.69 8.64 -31.43
CA SER A 552 -12.87 9.12 -32.17
C SER A 552 -14.19 8.91 -31.42
N SER A 553 -14.32 7.78 -30.71
CA SER A 553 -15.48 7.42 -29.89
C SER A 553 -15.67 8.35 -28.69
N TYR A 554 -14.58 8.89 -28.13
CA TYR A 554 -14.62 9.78 -26.98
C TYR A 554 -14.99 11.23 -27.37
N ARG A 555 -14.54 11.69 -28.55
CA ARG A 555 -14.87 13.03 -29.07
C ARG A 555 -16.37 13.25 -29.29
N GLU A 556 -17.11 12.20 -29.63
CA GLU A 556 -18.58 12.24 -29.82
C GLU A 556 -19.33 12.45 -28.50
N LEU A 557 -18.77 11.96 -27.38
CA LEU A 557 -19.33 12.09 -26.02
C LEU A 557 -18.96 13.42 -25.33
N SER A 558 -17.80 14.00 -25.65
CA SER A 558 -17.31 15.25 -25.03
C SER A 558 -18.18 16.50 -25.28
N ARG A 559 -19.15 16.45 -26.21
CA ARG A 559 -20.06 17.56 -26.51
C ARG A 559 -21.20 17.75 -25.49
N ALA A 560 -21.38 16.81 -24.55
CA ALA A 560 -22.55 16.76 -23.67
C ALA A 560 -22.26 16.92 -22.16
N GLY A 561 -21.02 16.97 -21.69
CA GLY A 561 -20.77 16.96 -20.25
C GLY A 561 -19.44 17.57 -19.86
N ARG A 562 -19.43 18.89 -19.59
CA ARG A 562 -18.36 19.51 -18.80
C ARG A 562 -18.89 19.82 -17.41
N SER A 563 -18.94 18.81 -16.56
CA SER A 563 -19.20 18.98 -15.13
C SER A 563 -17.90 19.45 -14.47
N ARG A 564 -17.82 20.76 -14.20
CA ARG A 564 -16.78 21.36 -13.37
C ARG A 564 -17.15 21.20 -11.89
N TRP A 565 -16.18 20.81 -11.07
CA TRP A 565 -16.31 20.87 -9.62
C TRP A 565 -16.34 22.34 -9.18
N GLN A 566 -17.49 22.80 -8.71
CA GLN A 566 -17.61 24.12 -8.06
C GLN A 566 -17.15 23.96 -6.60
N GLY A 567 -15.89 24.33 -6.34
CA GLY A 567 -15.41 24.52 -4.98
C GLY A 567 -16.01 25.80 -4.39
N GLY A 568 -17.11 25.66 -3.65
CA GLY A 568 -17.69 26.73 -2.84
C GLY A 568 -17.50 26.42 -1.36
N GLY A 569 -16.64 27.19 -0.70
CA GLY A 569 -16.58 27.27 0.75
C GLY A 569 -16.42 28.74 1.13
N PHE A 570 -17.33 29.27 1.96
CA PHE A 570 -17.13 30.56 2.62
C PHE A 570 -16.24 30.37 3.86
N GLY A 571 -15.36 31.35 4.11
CA GLY A 571 -14.29 31.29 5.12
C GLY A 571 -12.93 30.93 4.50
N LEU A 572 -11.81 31.29 5.13
CA LEU A 572 -10.49 31.03 4.55
C LEU A 572 -10.15 29.52 4.56
N ALA A 573 -10.82 28.70 5.37
CA ALA A 573 -10.89 27.25 5.15
C ALA A 573 -11.36 26.87 3.74
N GLY A 574 -12.30 27.63 3.17
CA GLY A 574 -12.78 27.56 1.79
C GLY A 574 -11.83 28.18 0.77
N ALA A 575 -10.98 29.12 1.18
CA ALA A 575 -9.90 29.68 0.35
C ALA A 575 -8.64 28.81 0.35
N ILE A 576 -8.31 28.12 1.43
CA ILE A 576 -7.36 26.99 1.44
C ILE A 576 -7.95 25.89 0.56
N LYS A 577 -9.21 25.51 0.76
CA LYS A 577 -9.95 24.60 -0.14
C LYS A 577 -10.27 25.19 -1.53
N GLY A 578 -9.88 26.43 -1.82
CA GLY A 578 -10.14 27.12 -3.08
C GLY A 578 -8.85 27.29 -3.88
N ALA A 579 -7.83 27.87 -3.24
CA ALA A 579 -6.47 28.02 -3.70
C ALA A 579 -5.77 26.67 -3.90
N LEU A 580 -6.01 25.68 -3.03
CA LEU A 580 -5.39 24.35 -3.14
C LEU A 580 -6.21 23.34 -3.97
N THR A 581 -7.50 23.59 -4.21
CA THR A 581 -8.39 22.53 -4.71
C THR A 581 -9.28 22.93 -5.89
N ALA A 582 -9.54 24.20 -6.18
CA ALA A 582 -10.36 24.54 -7.35
C ALA A 582 -9.60 24.41 -8.68
N GLY A 583 -8.28 24.62 -8.71
CA GLY A 583 -7.47 24.35 -9.91
C GLY A 583 -7.22 22.86 -10.11
N MET A 584 -6.87 22.15 -9.03
CA MET A 584 -6.36 20.78 -9.06
C MET A 584 -7.45 19.69 -9.05
N LEU A 585 -8.58 19.89 -8.36
CA LEU A 585 -9.70 18.91 -8.38
C LEU A 585 -10.59 19.07 -9.62
N ASN A 586 -10.57 20.23 -10.27
CA ASN A 586 -11.29 20.43 -11.54
C ASN A 586 -10.70 19.60 -12.70
N MET A 587 -9.49 19.06 -12.55
CA MET A 587 -8.82 18.23 -13.56
C MET A 587 -9.01 16.72 -13.32
N GLY A 588 -9.69 16.30 -12.24
CA GLY A 588 -9.75 14.88 -11.86
C GLY A 588 -11.14 14.27 -11.70
N THR A 589 -12.18 15.06 -11.45
CA THR A 589 -13.40 14.48 -10.84
C THR A 589 -14.48 14.00 -11.80
N GLY A 590 -14.50 14.50 -13.05
CA GLY A 590 -15.60 14.24 -13.99
C GLY A 590 -15.25 13.36 -15.19
N MET A 591 -14.06 13.53 -15.76
CA MET A 591 -13.74 12.97 -17.08
C MET A 591 -12.91 11.68 -16.97
N VAL A 592 -11.83 11.61 -16.17
CA VAL A 592 -11.01 10.38 -15.96
C VAL A 592 -11.80 9.16 -15.44
N ARG A 593 -12.76 9.38 -14.55
CA ARG A 593 -13.52 8.29 -13.87
C ARG A 593 -14.46 7.52 -14.80
N GLY A 594 -14.79 8.07 -15.97
CA GLY A 594 -15.68 7.43 -16.95
C GLY A 594 -15.03 7.04 -18.27
N ILE A 595 -13.74 7.37 -18.49
CA ILE A 595 -13.11 7.20 -19.80
C ILE A 595 -13.15 5.74 -20.26
N GLY A 596 -12.74 4.80 -19.40
CA GLY A 596 -12.75 3.38 -19.73
C GLY A 596 -14.15 2.88 -20.08
N ASP A 597 -15.14 3.19 -19.25
CA ASP A 597 -16.51 2.66 -19.42
C ASP A 597 -17.24 3.30 -20.61
N SER A 598 -16.85 4.52 -20.99
CA SER A 598 -17.41 5.26 -22.11
C SER A 598 -16.91 4.81 -23.49
N LEU A 599 -15.82 4.05 -23.54
CA LEU A 599 -15.18 3.62 -24.78
C LEU A 599 -15.76 2.30 -25.28
N THR A 600 -16.11 2.25 -26.56
CA THR A 600 -16.65 1.05 -27.20
C THR A 600 -15.57 0.02 -27.57
N ASN A 601 -14.33 0.45 -27.81
CA ASN A 601 -13.20 -0.41 -28.19
C ASN A 601 -12.51 -1.04 -26.96
N ALA A 602 -12.41 -2.37 -26.92
CA ALA A 602 -11.81 -3.11 -25.81
C ALA A 602 -10.29 -2.90 -25.63
N GLY A 603 -9.55 -2.68 -26.72
CA GLY A 603 -8.11 -2.39 -26.67
C GLY A 603 -7.80 -1.03 -26.06
N ASP A 604 -8.60 -0.01 -26.38
CA ASP A 604 -8.46 1.32 -25.80
C ASP A 604 -8.81 1.33 -24.30
N ARG A 605 -9.86 0.59 -23.91
CA ARG A 605 -10.19 0.36 -22.48
C ARG A 605 -9.02 -0.29 -21.73
N ALA A 606 -8.43 -1.34 -22.32
CA ALA A 606 -7.29 -2.03 -21.73
C ALA A 606 -6.06 -1.11 -21.61
N LYS A 607 -5.82 -0.25 -22.61
CA LYS A 607 -4.70 0.70 -22.58
C LYS A 607 -4.85 1.76 -21.48
N ILE A 608 -6.04 2.35 -21.33
CA ILE A 608 -6.33 3.31 -20.26
C ILE A 608 -6.27 2.65 -18.88
N ALA A 609 -6.80 1.43 -18.75
CA ALA A 609 -6.68 0.66 -17.51
C ALA A 609 -5.21 0.39 -17.15
N SER A 610 -4.36 0.09 -18.14
CA SER A 610 -2.92 -0.08 -17.95
C SER A 610 -2.24 1.21 -17.48
N MET A 611 -2.56 2.36 -18.09
CA MET A 611 -1.99 3.66 -17.69
C MET A 611 -2.38 4.02 -16.25
N LYS A 612 -3.65 3.85 -15.88
CA LYS A 612 -4.12 4.03 -14.49
C LYS A 612 -3.40 3.10 -13.51
N LYS A 613 -3.25 1.83 -13.88
CA LYS A 613 -2.59 0.81 -13.04
C LYS A 613 -1.10 1.13 -12.83
N GLU A 614 -0.40 1.59 -13.86
CA GLU A 614 1.03 1.94 -13.78
C GLU A 614 1.29 3.02 -12.74
N ILE A 615 0.45 4.06 -12.69
CA ILE A 615 0.57 5.15 -11.71
C ILE A 615 0.20 4.68 -10.29
N PHE A 616 -0.90 3.93 -10.15
CA PHE A 616 -1.35 3.46 -8.84
C PHE A 616 -0.40 2.43 -8.21
N THR A 617 0.18 1.54 -9.02
CA THR A 617 1.08 0.47 -8.54
C THR A 617 2.52 0.93 -8.33
N ASP A 618 2.85 2.18 -8.67
CA ASP A 618 4.16 2.74 -8.38
C ASP A 618 4.33 2.97 -6.87
N HIS A 619 5.30 2.28 -6.27
CA HIS A 619 5.72 2.47 -4.88
C HIS A 619 6.03 3.94 -4.51
N ARG A 620 6.41 4.78 -5.48
CA ARG A 620 6.68 6.21 -5.29
C ARG A 620 5.40 7.02 -5.02
N THR A 621 4.24 6.54 -5.46
CA THR A 621 2.94 7.22 -5.29
C THR A 621 2.59 7.41 -3.82
N LEU A 622 2.62 6.33 -3.03
CA LEU A 622 2.39 6.41 -1.59
C LEU A 622 3.50 7.18 -0.88
N ALA A 623 4.75 6.95 -1.25
CA ALA A 623 5.89 7.64 -0.65
C ALA A 623 5.77 9.18 -0.77
N LEU A 624 5.48 9.69 -1.96
CA LEU A 624 5.35 11.12 -2.22
C LEU A 624 4.21 11.77 -1.43
N LEU A 625 3.03 11.13 -1.38
CA LEU A 625 1.88 11.65 -0.62
C LEU A 625 2.15 11.61 0.89
N THR A 626 2.79 10.55 1.36
CA THR A 626 3.14 10.35 2.76
C THR A 626 4.17 11.39 3.22
N GLU A 627 5.16 11.69 2.37
CA GLU A 627 6.11 12.79 2.57
C GLU A 627 5.40 14.14 2.61
N GLY A 628 4.50 14.41 1.65
CA GLY A 628 3.75 15.66 1.62
C GLY A 628 2.87 15.88 2.85
N VAL A 629 2.22 14.82 3.39
CA VAL A 629 1.47 14.94 4.66
C VAL A 629 2.39 15.36 5.79
N HIS A 630 3.57 14.75 5.89
CA HIS A 630 4.54 15.10 6.93
C HIS A 630 5.01 16.55 6.79
N GLU A 631 5.51 16.93 5.62
CA GLU A 631 6.09 18.26 5.38
C GLU A 631 5.04 19.37 5.52
N CYS A 632 3.84 19.18 4.99
CA CYS A 632 2.78 20.19 5.12
C CYS A 632 2.25 20.29 6.56
N CYS A 633 2.09 19.17 7.26
CA CYS A 633 1.67 19.23 8.67
C CYS A 633 2.76 19.85 9.55
N PHE A 634 4.04 19.53 9.30
CA PHE A 634 5.16 20.11 10.04
C PHE A 634 5.37 21.58 9.70
N GLY A 635 5.15 22.00 8.44
CA GLY A 635 5.33 23.38 7.98
C GLY A 635 4.53 24.43 8.75
N VAL A 636 3.38 24.04 9.33
CA VAL A 636 2.58 24.89 10.25
C VAL A 636 3.42 25.40 11.43
N PHE A 637 4.43 24.63 11.87
CA PHE A 637 5.37 25.04 12.90
C PHE A 637 6.02 26.40 12.59
N PHE A 638 6.50 26.62 11.37
CA PHE A 638 7.20 27.86 11.02
C PHE A 638 6.27 29.07 11.12
N SER A 639 5.01 28.89 10.74
CA SER A 639 3.97 29.92 10.86
C SER A 639 3.66 30.26 12.31
N VAL A 640 3.46 29.23 13.14
CA VAL A 640 3.18 29.41 14.58
C VAL A 640 4.40 30.00 15.30
N TRP A 641 5.60 29.55 14.96
CA TRP A 641 6.85 30.08 15.49
C TRP A 641 6.97 31.58 15.20
N GLN A 642 6.82 31.99 13.94
CA GLN A 642 6.95 33.38 13.55
C GLN A 642 5.91 34.28 14.23
N ILE A 643 4.65 33.84 14.37
CA ILE A 643 3.62 34.58 15.09
C ILE A 643 3.99 34.76 16.57
N LEU A 644 4.44 33.70 17.23
CA LEU A 644 4.83 33.77 18.63
C LEU A 644 6.09 34.64 18.84
N GLU A 645 7.00 34.64 17.88
CA GLU A 645 8.19 35.50 17.87
C GLU A 645 7.79 36.98 17.71
N ASP A 646 6.91 37.30 16.75
CA ASP A 646 6.40 38.66 16.50
C ASP A 646 5.62 39.20 17.72
N GLU A 647 4.88 38.35 18.43
CA GLU A 647 4.16 38.68 19.67
C GLU A 647 5.06 38.69 20.92
N GLY A 648 6.36 38.41 20.77
CA GLY A 648 7.33 38.39 21.87
C GLY A 648 7.06 37.30 22.92
N ARG A 649 6.37 36.23 22.55
CA ARG A 649 6.02 35.10 23.43
C ARG A 649 7.13 34.06 23.53
N ILE A 650 8.01 34.03 22.54
CA ILE A 650 9.18 33.15 22.47
C ILE A 650 10.42 33.95 22.02
N PRO A 651 11.64 33.49 22.36
CA PRO A 651 12.87 34.20 22.02
C PRO A 651 13.19 34.12 20.51
N VAL A 652 13.80 35.19 19.99
CA VAL A 652 14.35 35.23 18.61
C VAL A 652 15.56 34.29 18.53
N ILE A 653 15.53 33.33 17.60
CA ILE A 653 16.64 32.40 17.37
C ILE A 653 17.05 32.47 15.89
N GLU A 654 18.27 32.94 15.63
CA GLU A 654 18.85 33.00 14.30
C GLU A 654 19.81 31.83 14.05
N PHE A 655 19.71 31.23 12.87
CA PHE A 655 20.57 30.13 12.43
C PHE A 655 21.44 30.55 11.24
N ASP A 656 22.70 30.95 11.49
CA ASP A 656 23.73 31.09 10.43
C ASP A 656 24.57 29.82 10.34
N THR A 657 24.35 29.02 9.30
CA THR A 657 24.98 27.69 9.15
C THR A 657 25.83 27.53 7.90
N GLU A 658 25.84 28.49 6.97
CA GLU A 658 26.42 28.29 5.63
C GLU A 658 27.93 27.98 5.70
N ARG A 659 28.68 28.81 6.44
CA ARG A 659 30.13 28.65 6.60
C ARG A 659 30.49 27.41 7.42
N LEU A 660 29.67 27.09 8.43
CA LEU A 660 29.87 25.91 9.29
C LEU A 660 29.65 24.61 8.48
N ASN A 661 28.59 24.56 7.69
CA ASN A 661 28.28 23.44 6.79
C ASN A 661 29.38 23.20 5.76
N ALA A 662 29.83 24.26 5.09
CA ALA A 662 30.92 24.16 4.12
C ALA A 662 32.20 23.61 4.77
N ARG A 663 32.55 24.08 5.97
CA ARG A 663 33.71 23.58 6.72
C ARG A 663 33.55 22.11 7.12
N ALA A 664 32.39 21.72 7.65
CA ALA A 664 32.12 20.33 8.06
C ALA A 664 32.17 19.38 6.86
N ASN A 665 31.49 19.71 5.75
CA ASN A 665 31.47 18.89 4.53
C ASN A 665 32.88 18.66 3.98
N ASN A 666 33.69 19.72 3.84
CA ASN A 666 35.08 19.60 3.38
C ASN A 666 35.89 18.67 4.29
N LEU A 667 35.76 18.79 5.62
CA LEU A 667 36.51 17.95 6.55
C LEU A 667 36.05 16.48 6.55
N VAL A 668 34.75 16.24 6.43
CA VAL A 668 34.17 14.89 6.34
C VAL A 668 34.60 14.19 5.06
N GLU A 669 34.54 14.89 3.92
CA GLU A 669 34.94 14.36 2.62
C GLU A 669 36.42 13.96 2.61
N HIS A 670 37.29 14.84 3.10
CA HIS A 670 38.74 14.57 3.13
C HIS A 670 39.16 13.56 4.21
N TYR A 671 38.38 13.36 5.28
CA TYR A 671 38.66 12.38 6.33
C TYR A 671 38.76 10.94 5.80
N ALA A 672 38.07 10.60 4.70
CA ALA A 672 38.20 9.28 4.09
C ALA A 672 39.67 8.96 3.73
N ASN A 673 40.40 9.95 3.24
CA ASN A 673 41.77 9.85 2.75
C ASN A 673 42.84 10.26 3.78
N ASP A 674 42.51 11.14 4.72
CA ASP A 674 43.42 11.58 5.80
C ASP A 674 42.79 11.41 7.18
N LYS A 675 43.19 10.33 7.88
CA LYS A 675 42.68 10.03 9.22
C LYS A 675 43.15 11.02 10.30
N SER A 676 44.18 11.83 10.03
CA SER A 676 44.61 12.88 10.96
C SER A 676 43.54 13.97 11.15
N LEU A 677 42.62 14.11 10.18
CA LEU A 677 41.50 15.04 10.24
C LEU A 677 40.38 14.62 11.18
N TYR A 678 40.44 13.43 11.80
CA TYR A 678 39.39 12.88 12.66
C TYR A 678 38.83 13.91 13.66
N ASN A 679 39.69 14.49 14.50
CA ASN A 679 39.25 15.45 15.52
C ASN A 679 38.66 16.70 14.89
N LYS A 680 39.27 17.23 13.81
CA LYS A 680 38.76 18.44 13.13
C LYS A 680 37.37 18.21 12.54
N ALA A 681 37.12 17.05 11.94
CA ALA A 681 35.84 16.71 11.36
C ALA A 681 34.76 16.52 12.45
N VAL A 682 35.08 15.80 13.52
CA VAL A 682 34.18 15.63 14.68
C VAL A 682 33.87 16.99 15.32
N ASP A 683 34.88 17.83 15.56
CA ASP A 683 34.69 19.14 16.18
C ASP A 683 33.83 20.06 15.31
N ALA A 684 34.03 20.05 13.98
CA ALA A 684 33.20 20.81 13.04
C ALA A 684 31.74 20.33 13.03
N LEU A 685 31.50 19.01 13.06
CA LEU A 685 30.14 18.47 13.14
C LEU A 685 29.47 18.79 14.48
N CYS A 686 30.20 18.70 15.59
CA CYS A 686 29.67 19.12 16.89
C CYS A 686 29.36 20.62 16.92
N GLU A 687 30.17 21.45 16.26
CA GLU A 687 29.91 22.89 16.09
C GLU A 687 28.64 23.14 15.26
N CYS A 688 28.45 22.41 14.15
CA CYS A 688 27.19 22.44 13.39
C CYS A 688 25.99 22.07 14.26
N ILE A 689 26.08 20.99 15.06
CA ILE A 689 24.99 20.56 15.95
C ILE A 689 24.70 21.60 17.05
N ARG A 690 25.71 22.28 17.59
CA ARG A 690 25.50 23.35 18.59
C ARG A 690 24.69 24.52 18.03
N HIS A 691 24.93 24.88 16.76
CA HIS A 691 24.24 26.02 16.14
C HIS A 691 22.90 25.61 15.54
N TYR A 692 22.82 24.45 14.87
CA TYR A 692 21.62 23.95 14.23
C TYR A 692 21.49 22.42 14.40
N PRO A 693 20.90 21.94 15.49
CA PRO A 693 20.83 20.50 15.78
C PRO A 693 19.81 19.74 14.92
N TYR A 694 19.15 20.40 13.96
CA TYR A 694 18.02 19.85 13.20
C TYR A 694 18.40 19.21 11.86
N SER A 695 19.69 19.21 11.49
CA SER A 695 20.15 18.46 10.31
C SER A 695 20.56 17.03 10.68
N VAL A 696 19.82 16.05 10.15
CA VAL A 696 20.14 14.62 10.33
C VAL A 696 21.55 14.28 9.82
N SER A 697 22.02 15.00 8.78
CA SER A 697 23.32 14.79 8.14
C SER A 697 24.48 14.90 9.12
N TYR A 698 24.38 15.75 10.15
CA TYR A 698 25.46 15.90 11.12
C TYR A 698 25.64 14.64 11.96
N TYR A 699 24.53 14.03 12.39
CA TYR A 699 24.52 12.81 13.18
C TYR A 699 24.94 11.59 12.35
N THR A 700 24.44 11.48 11.12
CA THR A 700 24.82 10.36 10.23
C THR A 700 26.29 10.47 9.80
N ASN A 701 26.83 11.67 9.60
CA ASN A 701 28.27 11.88 9.37
C ASN A 701 29.12 11.55 10.61
N LEU A 702 28.66 11.85 11.82
CA LEU A 702 29.33 11.40 13.04
C LEU A 702 29.37 9.87 13.13
N TYR A 703 28.25 9.20 12.85
CA TYR A 703 28.21 7.74 12.74
C TYR A 703 29.15 7.24 11.63
N ALA A 704 29.19 7.94 10.49
CA ALA A 704 30.04 7.59 9.37
C ALA A 704 31.53 7.55 9.76
N ILE A 705 31.96 8.56 10.51
CA ILE A 705 33.32 8.73 11.04
C ILE A 705 33.64 7.74 12.16
N ALA A 706 32.72 7.58 13.13
CA ALA A 706 32.94 6.79 14.33
C ALA A 706 31.67 6.02 14.75
N ARG A 707 31.58 4.74 14.36
CA ARG A 707 30.39 3.89 14.58
C ARG A 707 29.96 3.77 16.05
N GLY A 708 30.91 3.85 16.98
CA GLY A 708 30.65 3.86 18.42
C GLY A 708 29.80 5.05 18.91
N SER A 709 29.70 6.13 18.13
CA SER A 709 28.85 7.28 18.47
C SER A 709 27.36 6.99 18.31
N ARG A 710 26.95 5.80 17.83
CA ARG A 710 25.54 5.55 17.46
C ARG A 710 24.57 5.89 18.57
N GLN A 711 24.81 5.40 19.78
CA GLN A 711 23.92 5.61 20.93
C GLN A 711 23.91 7.07 21.39
N GLU A 712 25.08 7.71 21.40
CA GLU A 712 25.25 9.12 21.76
C GLU A 712 24.53 10.04 20.76
N ALA A 713 24.77 9.82 19.47
CA ALA A 713 24.12 10.54 18.37
C ALA A 713 22.62 10.26 18.32
N LEU A 714 22.18 9.00 18.54
CA LEU A 714 20.76 8.66 18.62
C LEU A 714 20.08 9.39 19.79
N LYS A 715 20.73 9.48 20.96
CA LYS A 715 20.17 10.20 22.12
C LYS A 715 19.97 11.69 21.79
N ALA A 716 20.96 12.32 21.15
CA ALA A 716 20.87 13.71 20.73
C ALA A 716 19.83 13.91 19.62
N ALA A 717 19.90 13.14 18.53
CA ALA A 717 18.94 13.17 17.43
C ALA A 717 17.50 12.96 17.92
N LYS A 718 17.27 11.99 18.81
CA LYS A 718 15.96 11.75 19.44
C LYS A 718 15.46 12.96 20.22
N TYR A 719 16.34 13.61 20.98
CA TYR A 719 15.96 14.82 21.70
C TYR A 719 15.53 15.94 20.76
N PHE A 720 16.10 16.06 19.56
CA PHE A 720 15.72 17.06 18.56
C PHE A 720 14.65 16.59 17.58
N GLY A 721 14.03 15.42 17.81
CA GLY A 721 12.96 14.88 16.98
C GLY A 721 13.41 14.32 15.63
N LEU A 722 14.66 13.83 15.53
CA LEU A 722 15.26 13.26 14.32
C LEU A 722 15.53 11.74 14.44
N GLU A 723 14.79 11.04 15.31
CA GLU A 723 15.06 9.62 15.61
C GLU A 723 14.91 8.73 14.37
N SER A 724 13.85 8.92 13.58
CA SER A 724 13.54 8.08 12.43
C SER A 724 14.50 8.32 11.28
N GLU A 725 14.73 9.58 10.93
CA GLU A 725 15.62 10.02 9.85
C GLU A 725 17.06 9.57 10.13
N TYR A 726 17.49 9.66 11.40
CA TYR A 726 18.81 9.18 11.79
C TYR A 726 18.94 7.66 11.59
N ARG A 727 17.95 6.89 12.05
CA ARG A 727 17.94 5.42 11.89
C ARG A 727 17.97 5.00 10.42
N GLU A 728 17.14 5.63 9.59
CA GLU A 728 17.12 5.39 8.15
C GLU A 728 18.45 5.77 7.49
N GLY A 729 18.98 6.95 7.80
CA GLY A 729 20.25 7.42 7.25
C GLY A 729 21.44 6.52 7.58
N ILE A 730 21.51 5.95 8.79
CA ILE A 730 22.59 5.01 9.13
C ILE A 730 22.41 3.63 8.46
N VAL A 731 21.17 3.19 8.22
CA VAL A 731 20.87 1.98 7.43
C VAL A 731 21.36 2.16 5.99
N ASP A 732 21.11 3.33 5.39
CA ASP A 732 21.56 3.64 4.04
C ASP A 732 23.08 3.71 3.93
N LEU A 733 23.76 4.31 4.91
CA LEU A 733 25.22 4.32 4.98
C LEU A 733 25.84 2.91 5.06
N ASP A 734 25.16 1.97 5.73
CA ASP A 734 25.65 0.60 5.86
C ASP A 734 25.18 -0.34 4.72
N ARG A 735 24.30 0.11 3.83
CA ARG A 735 23.80 -0.66 2.68
C ARG A 735 24.94 -1.09 1.74
N SER A 736 25.87 -0.20 1.43
CA SER A 736 27.05 -0.51 0.60
C SER A 736 27.98 -1.53 1.27
N ARG A 737 28.10 -1.49 2.59
CA ARG A 737 28.90 -2.47 3.36
C ARG A 737 28.24 -3.83 3.37
N LEU A 738 26.92 -3.87 3.55
CA LEU A 738 26.14 -5.10 3.43
C LEU A 738 26.28 -5.71 2.03
N ALA A 739 26.24 -4.88 0.98
CA ALA A 739 26.49 -5.34 -0.40
C ALA A 739 27.88 -5.96 -0.56
N ASN A 740 28.92 -5.33 0.00
CA ASN A 740 30.28 -5.87 0.00
C ASN A 740 30.37 -7.21 0.76
N ILE A 741 29.68 -7.35 1.90
CA ILE A 741 29.61 -8.62 2.63
C ILE A 741 28.89 -9.67 1.79
N LYS A 742 27.76 -9.34 1.16
CA LYS A 742 27.00 -10.25 0.28
C LYS A 742 27.87 -10.80 -0.86
N ALA A 743 28.73 -9.95 -1.44
CA ALA A 743 29.64 -10.33 -2.52
C ALA A 743 30.84 -11.19 -2.09
N MET A 744 31.09 -11.36 -0.78
CA MET A 744 32.17 -12.24 -0.32
C MET A 744 31.85 -13.72 -0.63
N PRO A 745 32.88 -14.53 -0.94
CA PRO A 745 32.69 -15.96 -1.18
C PRO A 745 32.15 -16.65 0.07
N ASP A 746 31.40 -17.74 -0.12
CA ASP A 746 30.77 -18.53 0.94
C ASP A 746 30.64 -20.01 0.59
N ASP A 747 31.60 -20.53 -0.18
CA ASP A 747 31.63 -21.92 -0.67
C ASP A 747 32.25 -22.90 0.34
N THR A 748 32.99 -22.39 1.31
CA THR A 748 33.64 -23.17 2.37
C THR A 748 33.12 -22.80 3.76
N LEU A 749 33.26 -23.70 4.74
CA LEU A 749 32.86 -23.43 6.13
C LEU A 749 33.60 -22.22 6.73
N GLU A 750 34.91 -22.08 6.47
CA GLU A 750 35.71 -20.91 6.83
C GLU A 750 35.15 -19.62 6.21
N GLN A 751 34.87 -19.62 4.91
CA GLN A 751 34.34 -18.44 4.22
C GLN A 751 32.97 -18.02 4.79
N ILE A 752 32.07 -18.98 5.03
CA ILE A 752 30.78 -18.73 5.69
C ILE A 752 31.01 -18.15 7.09
N ALA A 753 31.95 -18.68 7.86
CA ALA A 753 32.25 -18.19 9.21
C ALA A 753 32.74 -16.74 9.20
N VAL A 754 33.66 -16.39 8.29
CA VAL A 754 34.17 -15.01 8.13
C VAL A 754 33.05 -14.06 7.69
N LYS A 755 32.21 -14.49 6.74
CA LYS A 755 31.07 -13.70 6.26
C LYS A 755 30.06 -13.43 7.38
N ARG A 756 29.73 -14.44 8.19
CA ARG A 756 28.88 -14.31 9.40
C ARG A 756 29.50 -13.37 10.43
N GLN A 757 30.79 -13.49 10.72
CA GLN A 757 31.47 -12.61 11.67
C GLN A 757 31.38 -11.13 11.25
N LYS A 758 31.60 -10.83 9.96
CA LYS A 758 31.45 -9.46 9.44
C LYS A 758 30.01 -8.97 9.51
N LEU A 759 29.05 -9.85 9.21
CA LEU A 759 27.62 -9.53 9.28
C LEU A 759 27.18 -9.25 10.73
N ASP A 760 27.67 -10.03 11.69
CA ASP A 760 27.41 -9.83 13.13
C ASP A 760 28.04 -8.53 13.64
N GLY A 761 29.24 -8.19 13.15
CA GLY A 761 29.87 -6.89 13.43
C GLY A 761 29.02 -5.73 12.90
N LEU A 762 28.55 -5.83 11.65
CA LEU A 762 27.68 -4.81 11.05
C LEU A 762 26.36 -4.65 11.81
N ARG A 763 25.74 -5.77 12.22
CA ARG A 763 24.51 -5.76 13.04
C ARG A 763 24.74 -5.17 14.43
N LYS A 764 25.92 -5.37 15.01
CA LYS A 764 26.28 -4.78 16.30
C LYS A 764 26.41 -3.26 16.19
N ASP A 765 27.03 -2.78 15.12
CA ASP A 765 27.17 -1.35 14.84
C ASP A 765 25.83 -0.70 14.49
N ASN A 766 24.99 -1.40 13.71
CA ASN A 766 23.66 -0.98 13.30
C ASN A 766 22.60 -2.08 13.48
N PRO A 767 21.89 -2.10 14.63
CA PRO A 767 20.85 -3.09 14.89
C PRO A 767 19.57 -2.92 14.06
N ASP A 768 19.35 -1.74 13.44
CA ASP A 768 18.17 -1.47 12.61
C ASP A 768 18.32 -2.06 11.19
N LEU A 769 19.53 -2.50 10.82
CA LEU A 769 19.79 -3.14 9.53
C LEU A 769 19.29 -4.59 9.55
N ASP A 770 18.30 -4.91 8.70
CA ASP A 770 17.83 -6.29 8.56
C ASP A 770 18.85 -7.17 7.83
N VAL A 771 19.41 -8.11 8.58
CA VAL A 771 20.35 -9.13 8.10
C VAL A 771 19.86 -10.55 8.37
N ASN A 772 18.64 -10.71 8.88
CA ASN A 772 18.14 -11.99 9.40
C ASN A 772 18.03 -13.04 8.29
N ALA A 773 17.45 -12.67 7.14
CA ALA A 773 17.33 -13.56 6.00
C ALA A 773 18.70 -14.07 5.52
N LEU A 774 19.71 -13.19 5.49
CA LEU A 774 21.07 -13.56 5.08
C LEU A 774 21.75 -14.46 6.13
N GLN A 775 21.56 -14.18 7.43
CA GLN A 775 22.07 -15.04 8.51
C GLN A 775 21.46 -16.44 8.47
N SER A 776 20.14 -16.54 8.24
CA SER A 776 19.44 -17.82 8.08
C SER A 776 19.96 -18.60 6.88
N SER A 777 20.06 -17.95 5.72
CA SER A 777 20.59 -18.56 4.49
C SER A 777 22.03 -19.08 4.68
N LEU A 778 22.91 -18.31 5.33
CA LEU A 778 24.27 -18.75 5.67
C LEU A 778 24.28 -19.92 6.68
N GLY A 779 23.29 -19.96 7.58
CA GLY A 779 23.09 -21.08 8.51
C GLY A 779 22.70 -22.38 7.80
N GLU A 780 21.75 -22.30 6.87
CA GLU A 780 21.33 -23.42 6.03
C GLU A 780 22.48 -23.91 5.14
N LYS A 781 23.19 -23.00 4.46
CA LYS A 781 24.36 -23.33 3.63
C LYS A 781 25.46 -24.02 4.45
N LYS A 782 25.72 -23.55 5.67
CA LYS A 782 26.67 -24.20 6.60
C LYS A 782 26.25 -25.63 6.92
N ASN A 783 24.97 -25.85 7.23
CA ASN A 783 24.45 -27.17 7.58
C ASN A 783 24.55 -28.15 6.40
N LEU A 784 24.14 -27.72 5.20
CA LEU A 784 24.26 -28.47 3.97
C LEU A 784 25.71 -28.86 3.66
N LEU A 785 26.63 -27.89 3.72
CA LEU A 785 28.05 -28.15 3.45
C LEU A 785 28.66 -29.10 4.50
N THR A 786 28.24 -28.99 5.75
CA THR A 786 28.66 -29.91 6.82
C THR A 786 28.17 -31.34 6.56
N GLN A 787 26.94 -31.51 6.07
CA GLN A 787 26.41 -32.82 5.66
C GLN A 787 27.19 -33.40 4.48
N GLN A 788 27.45 -32.59 3.45
CA GLN A 788 28.23 -33.01 2.28
C GLN A 788 29.63 -33.48 2.66
N ILE A 789 30.34 -32.75 3.54
CA ILE A 789 31.68 -33.14 4.00
C ILE A 789 31.63 -34.49 4.74
N LYS A 790 30.64 -34.69 5.63
CA LYS A 790 30.45 -35.97 6.34
C LYS A 790 30.15 -37.11 5.38
N GLN A 791 29.30 -36.87 4.37
CA GLN A 791 28.94 -37.85 3.36
C GLN A 791 30.16 -38.24 2.51
N GLN A 792 30.92 -37.27 2.02
CA GLN A 792 32.14 -37.52 1.26
C GLN A 792 33.14 -38.35 2.04
N ALA A 793 33.31 -38.08 3.34
CA ALA A 793 34.15 -38.88 4.23
C ALA A 793 33.64 -40.33 4.37
N SER A 794 32.32 -40.53 4.52
CA SER A 794 31.70 -41.86 4.59
C SER A 794 31.89 -42.67 3.30
N VAL A 795 31.66 -42.04 2.15
CA VAL A 795 31.87 -42.67 0.83
C VAL A 795 33.34 -43.05 0.62
N ALA A 796 34.27 -42.15 0.96
CA ALA A 796 35.70 -42.41 0.85
C ALA A 796 36.14 -43.63 1.69
N ALA A 797 35.67 -43.72 2.94
CA ALA A 797 35.95 -44.86 3.82
C ALA A 797 35.37 -46.18 3.27
N GLY A 798 34.16 -46.14 2.69
CA GLY A 798 33.57 -47.31 2.04
C GLY A 798 34.37 -47.80 0.83
N LEU A 799 34.83 -46.88 -0.02
CA LEU A 799 35.64 -47.20 -1.21
C LEU A 799 37.00 -47.80 -0.87
N GLU A 800 37.65 -47.36 0.21
CA GLU A 800 38.92 -47.92 0.67
C GLU A 800 38.80 -49.42 1.05
N GLN A 801 37.66 -49.82 1.64
CA GLN A 801 37.40 -51.22 1.99
C GLN A 801 37.18 -52.13 0.78
N VAL A 802 36.54 -51.60 -0.29
CA VAL A 802 36.25 -52.37 -1.51
C VAL A 802 37.53 -52.93 -2.13
N ASP A 803 38.56 -52.11 -2.25
CA ASP A 803 39.83 -52.47 -2.86
C ASP A 803 40.55 -53.62 -2.11
N ALA A 804 40.49 -53.59 -0.78
CA ALA A 804 41.08 -54.62 0.07
C ALA A 804 40.38 -55.98 -0.09
N ILE A 805 39.06 -55.99 -0.28
CA ILE A 805 38.26 -57.20 -0.50
C ILE A 805 38.41 -57.73 -1.92
N ARG A 806 38.37 -56.84 -2.92
CA ARG A 806 38.27 -57.19 -4.34
C ARG A 806 39.57 -57.72 -4.92
N LYS A 807 40.72 -57.09 -4.64
CA LYS A 807 42.00 -57.40 -5.30
C LYS A 807 42.42 -58.87 -5.14
N PRO A 808 42.40 -59.49 -3.94
CA PRO A 808 42.82 -60.88 -3.76
C PRO A 808 41.91 -61.87 -4.51
N ILE A 809 40.60 -61.62 -4.51
CA ILE A 809 39.60 -62.48 -5.18
C ILE A 809 39.75 -62.39 -6.70
N ASP A 810 39.84 -61.18 -7.25
CA ASP A 810 39.99 -60.97 -8.69
C ASP A 810 41.32 -61.59 -9.19
N GLU A 811 42.39 -61.52 -8.40
CA GLU A 811 43.66 -62.16 -8.71
C GLU A 811 43.55 -63.69 -8.69
N ALA A 812 42.85 -64.27 -7.70
CA ALA A 812 42.62 -65.70 -7.64
C ALA A 812 41.81 -66.21 -8.84
N ILE A 813 40.76 -65.49 -9.28
CA ILE A 813 40.00 -65.82 -10.48
C ILE A 813 40.88 -65.76 -11.74
N ARG A 814 41.67 -64.69 -11.91
CA ARG A 814 42.60 -64.56 -13.06
C ARG A 814 43.61 -65.70 -13.12
N ASN A 815 44.12 -66.12 -11.96
CA ASN A 815 45.09 -67.20 -11.83
C ASN A 815 44.44 -68.60 -11.81
N ARG A 816 43.12 -68.70 -12.02
CA ARG A 816 42.33 -69.94 -11.93
C ARG A 816 42.46 -70.69 -10.60
N ASN A 817 42.79 -69.97 -9.52
CA ASN A 817 42.83 -70.52 -8.16
C ASN A 817 41.43 -70.48 -7.53
N LEU A 818 40.52 -71.31 -8.04
CA LEU A 818 39.12 -71.33 -7.59
C LEU A 818 38.98 -71.86 -6.16
N GLU A 819 39.91 -72.70 -5.67
CA GLU A 819 39.89 -73.20 -4.29
C GLU A 819 40.03 -72.08 -3.26
N LEU A 820 40.87 -71.06 -3.53
CA LEU A 820 40.96 -69.87 -2.70
C LEU A 820 39.62 -69.12 -2.66
N VAL A 821 38.98 -68.96 -3.83
CA VAL A 821 37.68 -68.28 -3.91
C VAL A 821 36.60 -69.03 -3.13
N TRP A 822 36.57 -70.37 -3.21
CA TRP A 822 35.69 -71.21 -2.41
C TRP A 822 35.97 -71.13 -0.90
N ALA A 823 37.24 -71.05 -0.49
CA ALA A 823 37.60 -70.86 0.91
C ALA A 823 37.11 -69.50 1.44
N GLU A 824 37.25 -68.44 0.64
CA GLU A 824 36.75 -67.10 0.97
C GLU A 824 35.22 -67.05 1.06
N ILE A 825 34.51 -67.76 0.18
CA ILE A 825 33.05 -67.96 0.32
C ILE A 825 32.72 -68.65 1.64
N GLY A 826 33.49 -69.67 2.03
CA GLY A 826 33.36 -70.34 3.34
C GLY A 826 33.58 -69.40 4.53
N ASN A 827 34.43 -68.39 4.37
CA ASN A 827 34.66 -67.32 5.35
C ASN A 827 33.57 -66.22 5.33
N GLY A 828 32.56 -66.35 4.46
CA GLY A 828 31.45 -65.40 4.34
C GLY A 828 31.75 -64.18 3.48
N ASN A 829 32.75 -64.26 2.59
CA ASN A 829 33.09 -63.18 1.65
C ASN A 829 32.05 -63.10 0.52
N VAL A 830 31.17 -62.11 0.61
CA VAL A 830 30.06 -61.91 -0.35
C VAL A 830 30.57 -61.47 -1.73
N TYR A 831 31.70 -60.77 -1.81
CA TYR A 831 32.29 -60.45 -3.11
C TYR A 831 32.85 -61.69 -3.80
N ALA A 832 33.40 -62.64 -3.05
CA ALA A 832 33.83 -63.93 -3.60
C ALA A 832 32.66 -64.72 -4.20
N GLU A 833 31.48 -64.68 -3.56
CA GLU A 833 30.24 -65.23 -4.13
C GLU A 833 29.89 -64.54 -5.47
N TYR A 834 29.86 -63.21 -5.49
CA TYR A 834 29.53 -62.45 -6.70
C TYR A 834 30.54 -62.68 -7.84
N ALA A 835 31.83 -62.65 -7.52
CA ALA A 835 32.91 -62.76 -8.50
C ALA A 835 32.95 -64.18 -9.11
N LEU A 836 32.71 -65.21 -8.30
CA LEU A 836 32.64 -66.60 -8.77
C LEU A 836 31.39 -66.83 -9.63
N GLU A 837 30.24 -66.32 -9.22
CA GLU A 837 29.00 -66.36 -10.00
C GLU A 837 29.23 -65.77 -11.39
N LYS A 838 29.80 -64.56 -11.44
CA LYS A 838 30.15 -63.86 -12.68
C LYS A 838 31.13 -64.66 -13.53
N HIS A 839 32.17 -65.24 -12.92
CA HIS A 839 33.14 -66.07 -13.65
C HIS A 839 32.46 -67.27 -14.33
N TYR A 840 31.58 -67.97 -13.63
CA TYR A 840 30.85 -69.09 -14.22
C TYR A 840 29.87 -68.62 -15.31
N LYS A 841 29.10 -67.57 -15.06
CA LYS A 841 28.07 -67.07 -15.98
C LYS A 841 28.66 -66.49 -17.27
N ASP A 842 29.66 -65.62 -17.14
CA ASP A 842 30.18 -64.80 -18.23
C ASP A 842 31.39 -65.45 -18.92
N THR A 843 32.06 -66.42 -18.29
CA THR A 843 33.26 -67.06 -18.85
C THR A 843 33.09 -68.57 -19.05
N VAL A 844 32.80 -69.33 -17.99
CA VAL A 844 32.82 -70.80 -18.05
C VAL A 844 31.63 -71.34 -18.84
N CYS A 845 30.41 -70.98 -18.41
CA CYS A 845 29.16 -71.51 -18.94
C CYS A 845 28.56 -70.64 -20.05
N TYR A 846 29.14 -69.47 -20.36
CA TYR A 846 28.59 -68.51 -21.32
C TYR A 846 28.15 -69.16 -22.64
N ASN A 847 29.07 -69.87 -23.31
CA ASN A 847 28.77 -70.52 -24.59
C ASN A 847 27.69 -71.61 -24.45
N SER A 848 27.70 -72.36 -23.35
CA SER A 848 26.70 -73.41 -23.10
C SER A 848 25.31 -72.81 -22.82
N ILE A 849 25.23 -71.66 -22.15
CA ILE A 849 23.98 -70.92 -21.91
C ILE A 849 23.45 -70.34 -23.22
N GLU A 850 24.28 -69.64 -23.99
CA GLU A 850 23.90 -69.00 -25.25
C GLU A 850 23.42 -70.01 -26.30
N ASN A 851 24.09 -71.17 -26.40
CA ASN A 851 23.75 -72.22 -27.35
C ASN A 851 22.77 -73.27 -26.79
N TYR A 852 22.29 -73.09 -25.56
CA TYR A 852 21.39 -74.02 -24.88
C TYR A 852 21.92 -75.47 -24.80
N ASN A 853 23.23 -75.63 -24.55
CA ASN A 853 23.91 -76.91 -24.46
C ASN A 853 23.97 -77.43 -23.02
N VAL A 854 22.89 -78.10 -22.58
CA VAL A 854 22.73 -78.60 -21.21
C VAL A 854 23.85 -79.56 -20.80
N SER A 855 24.23 -80.50 -21.67
CA SER A 855 25.25 -81.51 -21.34
C SER A 855 26.64 -80.91 -21.15
N GLU A 856 26.97 -79.88 -21.93
CA GLU A 856 28.22 -79.13 -21.77
C GLU A 856 28.22 -78.34 -20.46
N MET A 857 27.12 -77.66 -20.13
CA MET A 857 26.98 -76.95 -18.86
C MET A 857 27.15 -77.89 -17.66
N GLU A 858 26.47 -79.05 -17.66
CA GLU A 858 26.57 -80.04 -16.58
C GLU A 858 28.02 -80.56 -16.43
N SER A 859 28.74 -80.74 -17.54
CA SER A 859 30.15 -81.13 -17.51
C SER A 859 31.03 -80.05 -16.86
N LEU A 860 30.84 -78.80 -17.26
CA LEU A 860 31.57 -77.64 -16.75
C LEU A 860 31.29 -77.37 -15.26
N LEU A 861 30.08 -77.71 -14.79
CA LEU A 861 29.67 -77.54 -13.39
C LEU A 861 29.92 -78.79 -12.52
N SER A 862 30.54 -79.85 -13.04
CA SER A 862 30.67 -81.12 -12.33
C SER A 862 31.34 -81.01 -10.94
N ASP A 863 32.33 -80.14 -10.76
CA ASP A 863 32.95 -79.90 -9.45
C ASP A 863 32.07 -79.05 -8.51
N VAL A 864 31.29 -78.12 -9.06
CA VAL A 864 30.27 -77.38 -8.30
C VAL A 864 29.16 -78.35 -7.84
N GLN A 865 28.76 -79.28 -8.69
CA GLN A 865 27.77 -80.32 -8.38
C GLN A 865 28.24 -81.22 -7.23
N LYS A 866 29.52 -81.60 -7.19
CA LYS A 866 30.08 -82.36 -6.06
C LYS A 866 29.93 -81.58 -4.74
N ARG A 867 30.23 -80.28 -4.75
CA ARG A 867 30.06 -79.40 -3.57
C ARG A 867 28.59 -79.26 -3.18
N ALA A 868 27.70 -79.06 -4.15
CA ALA A 868 26.25 -78.98 -3.91
C ALA A 868 25.69 -80.27 -3.28
N ASN A 869 26.13 -81.43 -3.78
CA ASN A 869 25.76 -82.75 -3.24
C ASN A 869 26.29 -82.98 -1.81
N SER A 870 27.36 -82.29 -1.40
CA SER A 870 27.87 -82.29 -0.02
C SER A 870 27.10 -81.35 0.92
N GLY A 871 26.09 -80.63 0.42
CA GLY A 871 25.27 -79.70 1.20
C GLY A 871 25.74 -78.24 1.17
N HIS A 872 26.71 -77.88 0.31
CA HIS A 872 27.22 -76.51 0.23
C HIS A 872 26.17 -75.54 -0.35
N ILE A 873 25.63 -74.66 0.48
CA ILE A 873 24.48 -73.78 0.15
C ILE A 873 24.76 -72.90 -1.07
N TYR A 874 25.90 -72.21 -1.12
CA TYR A 874 26.23 -71.36 -2.27
C TYR A 874 26.43 -72.18 -3.57
N ALA A 875 26.88 -73.44 -3.48
CA ALA A 875 27.05 -74.27 -4.68
C ALA A 875 25.69 -74.71 -5.24
N GLN A 876 24.72 -74.99 -4.37
CA GLN A 876 23.33 -75.23 -4.76
C GLN A 876 22.70 -73.99 -5.41
N TYR A 877 22.95 -72.79 -4.85
CA TYR A 877 22.54 -71.52 -5.45
C TYR A 877 23.19 -71.30 -6.83
N LEU A 878 24.50 -71.49 -6.95
CA LEU A 878 25.23 -71.22 -8.19
C LEU A 878 24.74 -72.10 -9.35
N ILE A 879 24.48 -73.39 -9.10
CA ILE A 879 23.90 -74.29 -10.10
C ILE A 879 22.50 -73.80 -10.51
N ALA A 880 21.66 -73.47 -9.53
CA ALA A 880 20.32 -72.97 -9.80
C ALA A 880 20.31 -71.65 -10.56
N ASP A 881 21.27 -70.74 -10.33
CA ASP A 881 21.39 -69.50 -11.11
C ASP A 881 21.82 -69.78 -12.56
N MET A 882 22.75 -70.72 -12.79
CA MET A 882 23.16 -71.12 -14.14
C MET A 882 22.01 -71.78 -14.90
N GLU A 883 21.27 -72.68 -14.25
CA GLU A 883 20.07 -73.30 -14.80
C GLU A 883 19.00 -72.26 -15.12
N TYR A 884 18.75 -71.32 -14.20
CA TYR A 884 17.81 -70.22 -14.42
C TYR A 884 18.21 -69.38 -15.64
N ALA A 885 19.49 -69.01 -15.74
CA ALA A 885 20.01 -68.23 -16.86
C ALA A 885 19.86 -68.94 -18.22
N MET A 886 19.98 -70.27 -18.25
CA MET A 886 19.77 -71.09 -19.45
C MET A 886 18.29 -71.27 -19.79
N TYR A 887 17.46 -71.64 -18.81
CA TYR A 887 16.06 -71.98 -19.05
C TYR A 887 15.15 -70.76 -19.25
N GLY A 888 15.48 -69.61 -18.66
CA GLY A 888 14.71 -68.36 -18.80
C GLY A 888 14.70 -67.78 -20.23
N ARG A 889 15.53 -68.30 -21.14
CA ARG A 889 15.58 -67.87 -22.55
C ARG A 889 14.63 -68.63 -23.48
N ASP A 890 14.03 -69.73 -23.04
CA ASP A 890 13.10 -70.53 -23.85
C ASP A 890 11.75 -70.74 -23.14
N ARG A 891 10.69 -70.10 -23.66
CA ARG A 891 9.32 -70.20 -23.11
C ARG A 891 8.81 -71.65 -23.02
N ARG A 892 9.35 -72.58 -23.81
CA ARG A 892 8.98 -74.01 -23.78
C ARG A 892 9.48 -74.74 -22.52
N ASN A 893 10.43 -74.17 -21.78
CA ASN A 893 11.05 -74.76 -20.60
C ASN A 893 10.72 -74.03 -19.28
N SER A 894 9.59 -73.31 -19.26
CA SER A 894 9.14 -72.56 -18.08
C SER A 894 8.99 -73.38 -16.80
N SER A 895 8.78 -74.70 -16.88
CA SER A 895 8.76 -75.58 -15.71
C SER A 895 10.14 -75.75 -15.06
N LYS A 896 11.19 -75.88 -15.88
CA LYS A 896 12.58 -75.98 -15.41
C LYS A 896 13.11 -74.66 -14.87
N GLU A 897 12.76 -73.56 -15.53
CA GLU A 897 13.03 -72.20 -15.02
C GLU A 897 12.44 -71.99 -13.62
N LYS A 898 11.16 -72.36 -13.42
CA LYS A 898 10.49 -72.26 -12.11
C LYS A 898 11.11 -73.17 -11.04
N ALA A 899 11.56 -74.36 -11.43
CA ALA A 899 12.27 -75.27 -10.52
C ALA A 899 13.59 -74.66 -10.04
N ALA A 900 14.40 -74.12 -10.95
CA ALA A 900 15.63 -73.40 -10.63
C ALA A 900 15.36 -72.18 -9.72
N ALA A 901 14.32 -71.38 -10.04
CA ALA A 901 13.93 -70.24 -9.21
C ALA A 901 13.51 -70.65 -7.79
N SER A 902 12.84 -71.80 -7.62
CA SER A 902 12.47 -72.34 -6.31
C SER A 902 13.70 -72.73 -5.47
N VAL A 903 14.74 -73.30 -6.09
CA VAL A 903 16.01 -73.60 -5.41
C VAL A 903 16.70 -72.31 -4.96
N VAL A 904 16.71 -71.25 -5.79
CA VAL A 904 17.26 -69.94 -5.39
C VAL A 904 16.51 -69.37 -4.18
N ILE A 905 15.17 -69.43 -4.17
CA ILE A 905 14.35 -69.00 -3.03
C ILE A 905 14.66 -69.82 -1.77
N GLU A 906 14.85 -71.13 -1.90
CA GLU A 906 15.25 -72.00 -0.79
C GLU A 906 16.63 -71.63 -0.23
N MET A 907 17.62 -71.38 -1.09
CA MET A 907 18.96 -70.97 -0.66
C MET A 907 18.96 -69.59 0.00
N ALA A 908 18.11 -68.68 -0.47
CA ALA A 908 17.90 -67.38 0.17
C ALA A 908 17.31 -67.54 1.58
N ALA A 909 16.35 -68.46 1.76
CA ALA A 909 15.80 -68.80 3.08
C ALA A 909 16.85 -69.42 4.01
N LYS A 910 17.83 -70.16 3.46
CA LYS A 910 19.00 -70.67 4.20
C LYS A 910 20.09 -69.63 4.46
N GLY A 911 19.88 -68.37 4.04
CA GLY A 911 20.73 -67.24 4.39
C GLY A 911 21.86 -66.94 3.39
N ASN A 912 21.90 -67.57 2.21
CA ASN A 912 22.88 -67.19 1.19
C ASN A 912 22.61 -65.77 0.67
N ILE A 913 23.62 -64.90 0.71
CA ILE A 913 23.46 -63.47 0.44
C ILE A 913 23.21 -63.20 -1.05
N SER A 914 23.87 -63.92 -1.95
CA SER A 914 23.66 -63.78 -3.39
C SER A 914 22.27 -64.27 -3.82
N ALA A 915 21.78 -65.37 -3.23
CA ALA A 915 20.41 -65.84 -3.40
C ALA A 915 19.37 -64.83 -2.86
N ILE A 916 19.62 -64.20 -1.70
CA ILE A 916 18.77 -63.13 -1.17
C ILE A 916 18.71 -61.93 -2.12
N ALA A 917 19.86 -61.51 -2.68
CA ALA A 917 19.92 -60.43 -3.65
C ALA A 917 19.11 -60.77 -4.92
N MET A 918 19.25 -61.99 -5.43
CA MET A 918 18.53 -62.47 -6.61
C MET A 918 17.02 -62.55 -6.37
N GLN A 919 16.59 -63.10 -5.23
CA GLN A 919 15.17 -63.15 -4.85
C GLN A 919 14.58 -61.74 -4.71
N GLY A 920 15.32 -60.82 -4.09
CA GLY A 920 14.92 -59.42 -3.97
C GLY A 920 14.79 -58.73 -5.34
N PHE A 921 15.72 -58.99 -6.26
CA PHE A 921 15.63 -58.50 -7.63
C PHE A 921 14.38 -59.04 -8.35
N TRP A 922 14.17 -60.36 -8.37
CA TRP A 922 12.99 -60.95 -9.00
C TRP A 922 11.68 -60.45 -8.40
N GLY A 923 11.62 -60.33 -7.07
CA GLY A 923 10.46 -59.78 -6.37
C GLY A 923 10.16 -58.34 -6.78
N SER A 924 11.19 -57.51 -6.98
CA SER A 924 11.00 -56.12 -7.43
C SER A 924 10.40 -56.04 -8.84
N GLN A 925 10.74 -57.00 -9.71
CA GLN A 925 10.26 -57.10 -11.09
C GLN A 925 8.97 -57.91 -11.23
N GLY A 926 8.45 -58.50 -10.15
CA GLY A 926 7.25 -59.34 -10.17
C GLY A 926 7.46 -60.72 -10.80
N TYR A 927 8.69 -61.24 -10.82
CA TYR A 927 9.01 -62.54 -11.41
C TYR A 927 8.85 -63.70 -10.43
N ASN A 928 8.35 -64.83 -10.94
CA ASN A 928 8.26 -66.13 -10.26
C ASN A 928 7.57 -66.14 -8.89
N ASN A 929 6.75 -65.13 -8.57
CA ASN A 929 6.20 -64.92 -7.22
C ASN A 929 7.30 -64.98 -6.14
N ALA A 930 8.51 -64.51 -6.47
CA ALA A 930 9.69 -64.60 -5.61
C ALA A 930 9.47 -63.92 -4.25
N THR A 931 8.61 -62.90 -4.20
CA THR A 931 8.13 -62.30 -2.95
C THR A 931 6.62 -62.01 -3.01
N PRO A 932 5.93 -61.95 -1.85
CA PRO A 932 4.50 -61.61 -1.81
C PRO A 932 4.21 -60.14 -2.19
N THR A 933 5.17 -59.24 -1.98
CA THR A 933 5.01 -57.79 -2.21
C THR A 933 6.29 -57.17 -2.75
N LYS A 934 6.17 -56.02 -3.42
CA LYS A 934 7.34 -55.21 -3.82
C LYS A 934 8.14 -54.74 -2.60
N SER A 935 7.48 -54.36 -1.51
CA SER A 935 8.15 -53.94 -0.26
C SER A 935 8.98 -55.05 0.38
N SER A 936 8.52 -56.30 0.35
CA SER A 936 9.31 -57.44 0.83
C SER A 936 10.52 -57.73 -0.06
N ALA A 937 10.43 -57.42 -1.36
CA ALA A 937 11.58 -57.48 -2.27
C ALA A 937 12.64 -56.42 -1.93
N ILE A 938 12.21 -55.19 -1.61
CA ILE A 938 13.10 -54.12 -1.13
C ILE A 938 13.79 -54.53 0.17
N ALA A 939 13.08 -55.12 1.13
CA ALA A 939 13.69 -55.59 2.38
C ALA A 939 14.78 -56.66 2.17
N LEU A 940 14.63 -57.54 1.17
CA LEU A 940 15.67 -58.50 0.79
C LEU A 940 16.87 -57.80 0.15
N LEU A 941 16.65 -56.81 -0.72
CA LEU A 941 17.71 -56.02 -1.32
C LEU A 941 18.47 -55.20 -0.27
N GLU A 942 17.78 -54.57 0.69
CA GLU A 942 18.39 -53.87 1.82
C GLU A 942 19.25 -54.82 2.66
N LYS A 943 18.75 -56.02 2.95
CA LYS A 943 19.50 -57.05 3.68
C LYS A 943 20.78 -57.45 2.94
N ALA A 944 20.70 -57.70 1.64
CA ALA A 944 21.88 -58.05 0.84
C ALA A 944 22.85 -56.86 0.66
N ALA A 945 22.34 -55.65 0.46
CA ALA A 945 23.14 -54.42 0.34
C ALA A 945 23.88 -54.09 1.65
N SER A 946 23.29 -54.36 2.82
CA SER A 946 23.95 -54.21 4.13
C SER A 946 25.18 -55.11 4.30
N ARG A 947 25.24 -56.21 3.53
CA ARG A 947 26.38 -57.13 3.44
C ARG A 947 27.28 -56.83 2.24
N GLN A 948 27.12 -55.65 1.63
CA GLN A 948 27.83 -55.15 0.46
C GLN A 948 27.72 -56.06 -0.77
N GLN A 949 26.59 -56.78 -0.95
CA GLN A 949 26.37 -57.58 -2.15
C GLN A 949 26.26 -56.63 -3.38
N PRO A 950 27.12 -56.77 -4.42
CA PRO A 950 27.24 -55.76 -5.47
C PRO A 950 25.97 -55.53 -6.30
N THR A 951 25.23 -56.59 -6.63
CA THR A 951 23.98 -56.52 -7.40
C THR A 951 22.87 -55.83 -6.59
N ALA A 952 22.76 -56.12 -5.30
CA ALA A 952 21.80 -55.46 -4.43
C ALA A 952 22.11 -53.97 -4.26
N LEU A 953 23.39 -53.60 -4.09
CA LEU A 953 23.84 -52.20 -4.07
C LEU A 953 23.45 -51.46 -5.36
N ALA A 954 23.67 -52.09 -6.53
CA ALA A 954 23.34 -51.48 -7.82
C ALA A 954 21.84 -51.20 -7.98
N TRP A 955 20.98 -52.19 -7.71
CA TRP A 955 19.53 -52.05 -7.86
C TRP A 955 18.94 -51.11 -6.82
N LEU A 956 19.32 -51.26 -5.55
CA LEU A 956 18.80 -50.42 -4.49
C LEU A 956 19.25 -48.95 -4.65
N GLY A 957 20.51 -48.74 -5.08
CA GLY A 957 21.00 -47.41 -5.45
C GLY A 957 20.24 -46.79 -6.62
N SER A 958 19.90 -47.58 -7.64
CA SER A 958 19.02 -47.14 -8.73
C SER A 958 17.64 -46.76 -8.22
N PHE A 959 17.04 -47.53 -7.31
CA PHE A 959 15.70 -47.27 -6.79
C PHE A 959 15.65 -46.01 -5.92
N TYR A 960 16.66 -45.78 -5.07
CA TYR A 960 16.77 -44.50 -4.34
C TYR A 960 17.02 -43.31 -5.27
N ARG A 961 17.66 -43.53 -6.43
CA ARG A 961 17.86 -42.47 -7.45
C ARG A 961 16.55 -42.07 -8.12
N SER A 962 15.70 -43.04 -8.47
CA SER A 962 14.46 -42.82 -9.22
C SER A 962 13.20 -42.65 -8.37
N GLY A 963 13.22 -43.10 -7.11
CA GLY A 963 12.02 -43.22 -6.27
C GLY A 963 11.15 -44.42 -6.63
N ASP A 964 11.70 -45.43 -7.30
CA ASP A 964 10.96 -46.62 -7.72
C ASP A 964 10.55 -47.50 -6.53
N HIS A 965 9.55 -48.36 -6.77
CA HIS A 965 9.08 -49.38 -5.82
C HIS A 965 8.62 -48.84 -4.45
N GLY A 966 8.25 -47.56 -4.37
CA GLY A 966 7.72 -46.92 -3.16
C GLY A 966 8.79 -46.36 -2.22
N LEU A 967 10.04 -46.23 -2.69
CA LEU A 967 11.10 -45.53 -1.96
C LEU A 967 11.02 -44.01 -2.21
N SER A 968 11.31 -43.21 -1.20
CA SER A 968 11.57 -41.79 -1.40
C SER A 968 12.89 -41.60 -2.16
N ILE A 969 12.94 -40.60 -3.04
CA ILE A 969 14.18 -40.24 -3.71
C ILE A 969 15.19 -39.82 -2.64
N ASP A 970 16.32 -40.53 -2.59
CA ASP A 970 17.40 -40.32 -1.62
C ASP A 970 18.72 -40.32 -2.40
N LYS A 971 19.12 -39.12 -2.85
CA LYS A 971 20.33 -38.93 -3.67
C LYS A 971 21.59 -39.36 -2.93
N GLU A 972 21.62 -39.22 -1.61
CA GLU A 972 22.78 -39.56 -0.80
C GLU A 972 22.99 -41.08 -0.74
N LYS A 973 21.93 -41.84 -0.45
CA LYS A 973 21.98 -43.30 -0.49
C LYS A 973 22.23 -43.83 -1.89
N ALA A 974 21.59 -43.24 -2.90
CA ALA A 974 21.80 -43.60 -4.28
C ALA A 974 23.28 -43.44 -4.69
N GLU A 975 23.87 -42.27 -4.44
CA GLU A 975 25.28 -42.00 -4.76
C GLU A 975 26.21 -42.98 -4.06
N MET A 976 26.02 -43.20 -2.75
CA MET A 976 26.84 -44.11 -1.96
C MET A 976 26.77 -45.55 -2.50
N MET A 977 25.57 -46.08 -2.71
CA MET A 977 25.36 -47.45 -3.17
C MET A 977 25.86 -47.67 -4.60
N LEU A 978 25.63 -46.71 -5.49
CA LEU A 978 26.07 -46.77 -6.88
C LEU A 978 27.60 -46.67 -7.00
N LYS A 979 28.25 -45.80 -6.21
CA LYS A 979 29.73 -45.74 -6.13
C LYS A 979 30.32 -47.05 -5.62
N LEU A 980 29.74 -47.64 -4.57
CA LEU A 980 30.20 -48.94 -4.06
C LEU A 980 29.99 -50.06 -5.09
N ALA A 981 28.81 -50.14 -5.71
CA ALA A 981 28.52 -51.13 -6.75
C ALA A 981 29.48 -51.00 -7.95
N ALA A 982 29.76 -49.77 -8.40
CA ALA A 982 30.72 -49.50 -9.46
C ALA A 982 32.15 -49.87 -9.07
N ALA A 983 32.57 -49.59 -7.83
CA ALA A 983 33.87 -49.99 -7.30
C ALA A 983 34.04 -51.52 -7.23
N TYR A 984 32.97 -52.26 -6.95
CA TYR A 984 32.92 -53.72 -7.08
C TYR A 984 32.84 -54.23 -8.53
N GLY A 985 32.80 -53.34 -9.53
CA GLY A 985 32.75 -53.71 -10.94
C GLY A 985 31.40 -54.24 -11.41
N GLN A 986 30.30 -53.86 -10.74
CA GLN A 986 28.95 -54.27 -11.10
C GLN A 986 28.45 -53.44 -12.31
N PRO A 987 28.13 -54.07 -13.47
CA PRO A 987 27.87 -53.33 -14.72
C PRO A 987 26.66 -52.39 -14.68
N TYR A 988 25.56 -52.81 -14.04
CA TYR A 988 24.37 -51.98 -13.87
C TYR A 988 24.65 -50.80 -12.94
N GLY A 989 25.40 -51.01 -11.85
CA GLY A 989 25.83 -49.97 -10.92
C GLY A 989 26.73 -48.92 -11.59
N ILE A 990 27.67 -49.33 -12.45
CA ILE A 990 28.49 -48.41 -13.25
C ILE A 990 27.60 -47.55 -14.16
N LYS A 991 26.71 -48.19 -14.93
CA LYS A 991 25.80 -47.49 -15.84
C LYS A 991 24.88 -46.52 -15.10
N GLU A 992 24.34 -46.92 -13.96
CA GLU A 992 23.47 -46.07 -13.14
C GLU A 992 24.25 -44.96 -12.42
N LEU A 993 25.52 -45.18 -12.07
CA LEU A 993 26.41 -44.15 -11.55
C LEU A 993 26.78 -43.13 -12.62
N GLU A 994 27.05 -43.56 -13.85
CA GLU A 994 27.27 -42.66 -14.99
C GLU A 994 26.03 -41.77 -15.22
N LYS A 995 24.85 -42.37 -15.21
CA LYS A 995 23.56 -41.66 -15.23
C LYS A 995 23.41 -40.69 -14.06
N PHE A 996 23.76 -41.12 -12.85
CA PHE A 996 23.72 -40.29 -11.64
C PHE A 996 24.65 -39.07 -11.78
N ASN A 997 25.89 -39.27 -12.20
CA ASN A 997 26.93 -38.25 -12.33
C ASN A 997 26.69 -37.29 -13.51
N SER A 998 26.11 -37.78 -14.60
CA SER A 998 25.76 -36.94 -15.75
C SER A 998 24.48 -36.13 -15.52
N GLY A 999 23.91 -36.14 -14.30
CA GLY A 999 22.61 -35.55 -14.00
C GLY A 999 21.45 -36.23 -14.75
N SER A 1000 21.71 -37.38 -15.39
CA SER A 1000 20.74 -38.14 -16.16
C SER A 1000 20.00 -39.12 -15.24
N THR A 1001 19.21 -38.57 -14.32
CA THR A 1001 17.93 -39.23 -14.06
C THR A 1001 17.19 -39.25 -15.39
N SER A 1002 16.73 -40.41 -15.84
CA SER A 1002 15.90 -40.59 -17.05
C SER A 1002 15.09 -39.33 -17.40
N SER A 1003 15.61 -38.54 -18.35
CA SER A 1003 14.97 -37.41 -19.06
C SER A 1003 13.75 -36.69 -18.43
N THR A 1004 13.73 -36.34 -17.13
CA THR A 1004 12.56 -35.62 -16.57
C THR A 1004 12.63 -34.14 -16.90
N CYS A 1005 11.66 -33.64 -17.67
CA CYS A 1005 11.42 -32.23 -17.89
C CYS A 1005 10.54 -31.70 -16.74
N PHE A 1006 11.08 -31.02 -15.72
CA PHE A 1006 10.31 -30.73 -14.50
C PHE A 1006 9.00 -29.97 -14.73
N ILE A 1007 9.02 -28.83 -15.42
CA ILE A 1007 7.81 -28.02 -15.66
C ILE A 1007 6.84 -28.76 -16.60
N THR A 1008 7.32 -29.28 -17.73
CA THR A 1008 6.42 -29.92 -18.71
C THR A 1008 5.89 -31.27 -18.20
N THR A 1009 6.66 -32.03 -17.43
CA THR A 1009 6.18 -33.25 -16.74
C THR A 1009 5.11 -32.91 -15.72
N ALA A 1010 5.29 -31.85 -14.91
CA ALA A 1010 4.29 -31.44 -13.93
C ALA A 1010 2.98 -31.00 -14.60
N VAL A 1011 3.05 -30.25 -15.70
CA VAL A 1011 1.88 -29.83 -16.46
C VAL A 1011 1.19 -31.00 -17.18
N CYS A 1012 1.94 -31.86 -17.87
CA CYS A 1012 1.33 -33.04 -18.51
C CYS A 1012 0.68 -33.97 -17.47
N SER A 1013 1.30 -34.12 -16.30
CA SER A 1013 0.73 -34.91 -15.20
C SER A 1013 -0.55 -34.29 -14.62
N SER A 1014 -0.65 -32.97 -14.49
CA SER A 1014 -1.88 -32.32 -14.00
C SER A 1014 -3.04 -32.47 -14.99
N LEU A 1015 -2.73 -32.60 -16.28
CA LEU A 1015 -3.70 -32.88 -17.35
C LEU A 1015 -4.08 -34.37 -17.44
N GLY A 1016 -3.59 -35.22 -16.53
CA GLY A 1016 -3.84 -36.66 -16.52
C GLY A 1016 -3.13 -37.44 -17.65
N ARG A 1017 -2.07 -36.89 -18.25
CA ARG A 1017 -1.32 -37.53 -19.34
C ARG A 1017 -0.20 -38.42 -18.79
N ALA A 1018 0.07 -39.53 -19.48
CA ALA A 1018 1.10 -40.48 -19.08
C ALA A 1018 2.53 -39.91 -19.26
N ASP A 1019 3.51 -40.40 -18.49
CA ASP A 1019 4.90 -39.93 -18.57
C ASP A 1019 5.62 -40.33 -19.87
N ASP A 1020 5.10 -41.34 -20.58
CA ASP A 1020 5.46 -41.73 -21.95
C ASP A 1020 4.47 -41.18 -23.00
N GLY A 1021 3.62 -40.23 -22.61
CA GLY A 1021 2.68 -39.55 -23.49
C GLY A 1021 3.37 -38.84 -24.66
N TYR A 1022 2.64 -38.71 -25.77
CA TYR A 1022 3.14 -38.12 -27.01
C TYR A 1022 3.70 -36.70 -26.78
N GLU A 1023 2.98 -35.88 -26.03
CA GLU A 1023 3.26 -34.46 -25.83
C GLU A 1023 4.52 -34.26 -24.98
N LEU A 1024 4.65 -35.02 -23.90
CA LEU A 1024 5.85 -34.98 -23.07
C LEU A 1024 7.07 -35.52 -23.83
N THR A 1025 6.87 -36.53 -24.68
CA THR A 1025 7.90 -37.06 -25.57
C THR A 1025 8.30 -36.03 -26.63
N ALA A 1026 7.36 -35.25 -27.16
CA ALA A 1026 7.62 -34.18 -28.12
C ALA A 1026 8.48 -33.07 -27.49
N PHE A 1027 8.15 -32.62 -26.27
CA PHE A 1027 8.97 -31.63 -25.56
C PHE A 1027 10.37 -32.16 -25.20
N ARG A 1028 10.48 -33.43 -24.78
CA ARG A 1028 11.78 -34.09 -24.54
C ARG A 1028 12.60 -34.14 -25.82
N ALA A 1029 12.00 -34.57 -26.93
CA ALA A 1029 12.68 -34.66 -28.22
C ALA A 1029 13.11 -33.28 -28.74
N PHE A 1030 12.27 -32.25 -28.62
CA PHE A 1030 12.63 -30.87 -28.95
C PHE A 1030 13.88 -30.42 -28.18
N ARG A 1031 13.88 -30.58 -26.85
CA ARG A 1031 15.00 -30.18 -26.00
C ARG A 1031 16.27 -30.98 -26.31
N ASP A 1032 16.15 -32.30 -26.33
CA ASP A 1032 17.29 -33.21 -26.33
C ASP A 1032 17.92 -33.33 -27.73
N ASN A 1033 17.13 -33.20 -28.80
CA ASN A 1033 17.60 -33.40 -30.18
C ASN A 1033 17.77 -32.12 -30.99
N TRP A 1034 17.02 -31.05 -30.70
CA TRP A 1034 17.07 -29.79 -31.44
C TRP A 1034 17.67 -28.66 -30.63
N LEU A 1035 17.15 -28.37 -29.43
CA LEU A 1035 17.61 -27.24 -28.61
C LEU A 1035 19.06 -27.43 -28.17
N SER A 1036 19.44 -28.64 -27.78
CA SER A 1036 20.82 -29.02 -27.40
C SER A 1036 21.87 -28.73 -28.48
N LYS A 1037 21.47 -28.63 -29.75
CA LYS A 1037 22.36 -28.37 -30.89
C LYS A 1037 22.45 -26.89 -31.26
N GLN A 1038 21.71 -26.01 -30.58
CA GLN A 1038 21.79 -24.56 -30.80
C GLN A 1038 22.99 -23.96 -30.04
N ALA A 1039 23.52 -22.84 -30.51
CA ALA A 1039 24.72 -22.21 -29.95
C ALA A 1039 24.61 -21.83 -28.46
N ASP A 1040 23.41 -21.49 -28.00
CA ASP A 1040 23.05 -21.17 -26.62
C ASP A 1040 22.29 -22.30 -25.91
N GLY A 1041 22.06 -23.41 -26.60
CA GLY A 1041 21.20 -24.52 -26.17
C GLY A 1041 21.65 -25.17 -24.88
N GLU A 1042 22.94 -25.49 -24.75
CA GLU A 1042 23.50 -26.11 -23.55
C GLU A 1042 23.31 -25.22 -22.31
N ARG A 1043 23.53 -23.91 -22.45
CA ARG A 1043 23.32 -22.93 -21.37
C ARG A 1043 21.85 -22.84 -20.95
N LEU A 1044 20.94 -22.78 -21.92
CA LEU A 1044 19.49 -22.69 -21.67
C LEU A 1044 18.95 -23.97 -21.00
N ILE A 1045 19.45 -25.13 -21.42
CA ILE A 1045 19.09 -26.42 -20.81
C ILE A 1045 19.62 -26.48 -19.37
N GLN A 1046 20.88 -26.13 -19.13
CA GLN A 1046 21.44 -26.07 -17.78
C GLN A 1046 20.64 -25.10 -16.87
N GLU A 1047 20.28 -23.93 -17.38
CA GLU A 1047 19.45 -22.97 -16.67
C GLU A 1047 18.09 -23.57 -16.31
N TYR A 1048 17.38 -24.16 -17.27
CA TYR A 1048 16.11 -24.87 -17.04
C TYR A 1048 16.24 -25.92 -15.93
N TYR A 1049 17.26 -26.78 -16.00
CA TYR A 1049 17.49 -27.84 -15.01
C TYR A 1049 17.81 -27.30 -13.60
N SER A 1050 18.36 -26.09 -13.50
CA SER A 1050 18.64 -25.45 -12.21
C SER A 1050 17.40 -24.82 -11.55
N VAL A 1051 16.50 -24.22 -12.34
CA VAL A 1051 15.36 -23.45 -11.81
C VAL A 1051 14.04 -24.23 -11.76
N ALA A 1052 13.82 -25.14 -12.72
CA ALA A 1052 12.53 -25.78 -12.92
C ALA A 1052 12.07 -26.65 -11.74
N PRO A 1053 12.92 -27.39 -11.01
CA PRO A 1053 12.51 -28.12 -9.80
C PRO A 1053 11.93 -27.20 -8.72
N VAL A 1054 12.60 -26.08 -8.46
CA VAL A 1054 12.20 -25.12 -7.41
C VAL A 1054 10.87 -24.45 -7.76
N ILE A 1055 10.68 -24.10 -9.04
CA ILE A 1055 9.42 -23.56 -9.54
C ILE A 1055 8.27 -24.56 -9.35
N VAL A 1056 8.47 -25.82 -9.72
CA VAL A 1056 7.45 -26.89 -9.55
C VAL A 1056 7.11 -27.11 -8.08
N ASP A 1057 8.11 -27.13 -7.20
CA ASP A 1057 7.88 -27.29 -5.76
C ASP A 1057 7.09 -26.11 -5.17
N ARG A 1058 7.38 -24.88 -5.60
CA ARG A 1058 6.60 -23.69 -5.18
C ARG A 1058 5.17 -23.73 -5.71
N ILE A 1059 4.95 -24.07 -6.98
CA ILE A 1059 3.58 -24.21 -7.53
C ILE A 1059 2.80 -25.32 -6.83
N ARG A 1060 3.44 -26.43 -6.44
CA ARG A 1060 2.80 -27.52 -5.67
C ARG A 1060 2.40 -27.11 -4.25
N ALA A 1061 3.11 -26.15 -3.66
CA ALA A 1061 2.80 -25.64 -2.33
C ALA A 1061 1.60 -24.66 -2.33
N GLU A 1062 1.22 -24.13 -3.49
CA GLU A 1062 0.07 -23.23 -3.63
C GLU A 1062 -1.26 -23.99 -3.58
N ALA A 1063 -2.26 -23.40 -2.91
CA ALA A 1063 -3.60 -23.99 -2.77
C ALA A 1063 -4.31 -24.22 -4.11
N ASN A 1064 -3.90 -23.50 -5.15
CA ASN A 1064 -4.46 -23.56 -6.51
C ASN A 1064 -3.47 -24.11 -7.56
N GLY A 1065 -2.45 -24.89 -7.13
CA GLY A 1065 -1.38 -25.40 -8.00
C GLY A 1065 -1.85 -26.11 -9.28
N GLU A 1066 -2.93 -26.90 -9.22
CA GLU A 1066 -3.49 -27.58 -10.40
C GLU A 1066 -3.99 -26.58 -11.46
N SER A 1067 -4.70 -25.54 -11.04
CA SER A 1067 -5.17 -24.47 -11.95
C SER A 1067 -4.02 -23.67 -12.58
N ILE A 1068 -2.90 -23.55 -11.86
CA ILE A 1068 -1.69 -22.89 -12.37
C ILE A 1068 -1.07 -23.74 -13.49
N TYR A 1069 -0.98 -25.06 -13.32
CA TYR A 1069 -0.46 -25.93 -14.36
C TYR A 1069 -1.32 -25.93 -15.63
N HIS A 1070 -2.66 -25.93 -15.49
CA HIS A 1070 -3.57 -25.74 -16.63
C HIS A 1070 -3.29 -24.44 -17.38
N ARG A 1071 -3.08 -23.33 -16.65
CA ARG A 1071 -2.76 -22.05 -17.27
C ARG A 1071 -1.42 -22.08 -18.01
N ILE A 1072 -0.40 -22.75 -17.45
CA ILE A 1072 0.91 -22.92 -18.12
C ILE A 1072 0.76 -23.71 -19.43
N TRP A 1073 -0.15 -24.70 -19.45
CA TRP A 1073 -0.50 -25.39 -20.69
C TRP A 1073 -1.09 -24.41 -21.71
N ASP A 1074 -2.16 -23.71 -21.33
CA ASP A 1074 -2.93 -22.86 -22.24
C ASP A 1074 -2.13 -21.64 -22.74
N GLU A 1075 -1.27 -21.05 -21.90
CA GLU A 1075 -0.51 -19.85 -22.23
C GLU A 1075 0.79 -20.14 -23.00
N TYR A 1076 1.40 -21.32 -22.83
CA TYR A 1076 2.73 -21.59 -23.38
C TYR A 1076 2.86 -22.95 -24.05
N LEU A 1077 2.53 -24.05 -23.36
CA LEU A 1077 2.91 -25.39 -23.82
C LEU A 1077 2.07 -25.87 -25.00
N ASP A 1078 0.80 -25.45 -25.12
CA ASP A 1078 -0.03 -25.78 -26.29
C ASP A 1078 0.56 -25.20 -27.58
N GLU A 1079 0.96 -23.91 -27.56
CA GLU A 1079 1.62 -23.25 -28.69
C GLU A 1079 3.02 -23.83 -28.94
N CYS A 1080 3.77 -24.19 -27.89
CA CYS A 1080 5.04 -24.90 -28.05
C CYS A 1080 4.87 -26.24 -28.78
N LEU A 1081 3.82 -26.99 -28.45
CA LEU A 1081 3.54 -28.29 -29.06
C LEU A 1081 3.15 -28.13 -30.53
N GLN A 1082 2.26 -27.19 -30.86
CA GLN A 1082 1.91 -26.87 -32.24
C GLN A 1082 3.16 -26.44 -33.04
N ALA A 1083 4.03 -25.61 -32.47
CA ALA A 1083 5.26 -25.20 -33.13
C ALA A 1083 6.21 -26.38 -33.40
N ILE A 1084 6.27 -27.40 -32.53
CA ILE A 1084 7.03 -28.63 -32.78
C ILE A 1084 6.41 -29.43 -33.92
N GLU A 1085 5.09 -29.57 -33.93
CA GLU A 1085 4.34 -30.31 -34.95
C GLU A 1085 4.46 -29.68 -36.34
N ASP A 1086 4.48 -28.35 -36.40
CA ASP A 1086 4.69 -27.56 -37.61
C ASP A 1086 6.17 -27.53 -38.06
N GLY A 1087 7.08 -28.13 -37.28
CA GLY A 1087 8.52 -28.11 -37.53
C GLY A 1087 9.19 -26.76 -37.26
N ASN A 1088 8.46 -25.80 -36.67
CA ASN A 1088 8.95 -24.47 -36.31
C ASN A 1088 9.64 -24.46 -34.94
N ASN A 1089 10.79 -25.12 -34.88
CA ASN A 1089 11.53 -25.27 -33.63
C ASN A 1089 12.07 -23.93 -33.05
N GLU A 1090 12.34 -22.92 -33.88
CA GLU A 1090 12.75 -21.60 -33.38
C GLU A 1090 11.60 -20.89 -32.63
N ARG A 1091 10.38 -20.96 -33.16
CA ARG A 1091 9.21 -20.44 -32.44
C ARG A 1091 8.97 -21.19 -31.14
N CYS A 1092 9.11 -22.51 -31.15
CA CYS A 1092 9.04 -23.31 -29.93
C CYS A 1092 10.09 -22.84 -28.90
N LYS A 1093 11.33 -22.57 -29.34
CA LYS A 1093 12.40 -22.06 -28.46
C LYS A 1093 12.05 -20.73 -27.81
N GLU A 1094 11.51 -19.77 -28.56
CA GLU A 1094 11.09 -18.47 -28.03
C GLU A 1094 10.07 -18.61 -26.90
N ILE A 1095 9.00 -19.37 -27.15
CA ILE A 1095 7.90 -19.57 -26.19
C ILE A 1095 8.40 -20.37 -25.00
N TYR A 1096 9.16 -21.44 -25.24
CA TYR A 1096 9.71 -22.30 -24.18
C TYR A 1096 10.64 -21.52 -23.25
N CYS A 1097 11.50 -20.65 -23.78
CA CYS A 1097 12.37 -19.80 -22.97
C CYS A 1097 11.59 -18.68 -22.26
N GLY A 1098 10.60 -18.08 -22.93
CA GLY A 1098 9.70 -17.07 -22.35
C GLY A 1098 8.95 -17.62 -21.13
N MET A 1099 8.36 -18.81 -21.27
CA MET A 1099 7.71 -19.52 -20.16
C MET A 1099 8.65 -19.66 -18.95
N VAL A 1100 9.89 -20.13 -19.18
CA VAL A 1100 10.85 -20.32 -18.08
C VAL A 1100 11.21 -18.98 -17.44
N HIS A 1101 11.41 -17.93 -18.24
CA HIS A 1101 11.69 -16.59 -17.72
C HIS A 1101 10.53 -16.05 -16.86
N ASP A 1102 9.30 -16.12 -17.35
CA ASP A 1102 8.12 -15.61 -16.66
C ASP A 1102 7.86 -16.36 -15.36
N LEU A 1103 8.02 -17.70 -15.39
CA LEU A 1103 7.89 -18.52 -14.20
C LEU A 1103 9.01 -18.27 -13.19
N LYS A 1104 10.23 -17.96 -13.63
CA LYS A 1104 11.30 -17.51 -12.72
C LYS A 1104 10.92 -16.19 -12.05
N VAL A 1105 10.46 -15.18 -12.81
CA VAL A 1105 10.07 -13.88 -12.24
C VAL A 1105 8.95 -14.03 -11.22
N ARG A 1106 8.01 -14.94 -11.48
CA ARG A 1106 6.86 -15.17 -10.61
C ARG A 1106 7.19 -15.99 -9.37
N TYR A 1107 8.06 -17.00 -9.50
CA TYR A 1107 8.26 -18.01 -8.48
C TYR A 1107 9.69 -18.13 -7.97
N LEU A 1108 10.67 -17.32 -8.36
CA LEU A 1108 12.02 -17.33 -7.78
C LEU A 1108 12.40 -15.93 -7.30
#